data_AF-A0A8S9K8V1-F1
#
_entry.id   AF-A0A8S9K8V1-F1
#
_cell.length_a   1.000
_cell.length_b   1.000
_cell.length_c   1.000
_cell.angle_alpha   90.00
_cell.angle_beta   90.00
_cell.angle_gamma   90.00
#
_symmetry.space_group_name_H-M   'P 1'
#
loop_
_entity.id
_entity.type
_entity.pdbx_description
1 polymer ?
#
loop_
_entity_poly.entity_id
_entity_poly.type
_entity_poly.pdbx_seq_one_letter_code
_entity_poly.pdbx_strand_id
1 'polypeptide(L)'
;MSLRPSTRAELRKKIYKTGVDADEARRRREDNLVEIRKNKREDSLLKKRREGMMLQQQQQQPLGAGLDALQSAAAVEKRKVSPMMVQGVYSDDPQAQLEATTQFRKLLSIERSPPIDEVIKAGVIPRFVEFLGRQDHPQLQFEAAWALTNVASGTPDHTRVVIEHGAVPIFAELLSSASDDVREQRRLGEPRREARSELGFSPRGPEARLIHEGARLFTPCKPHASTLFEFNVCLVLRQESLNLLLLLVSALFLLISYSYLITMSTSSKQVNLLLVLRGQIDLLKESVSLGRGGGEMQVLARNLAQRVSRSQVISRYAYSTQRVKDIGQPTPASHPHLMAEGEVTPGIRIEEYIGRRKKLAELLPQNSLAIVSSAPMKMMTDVVPYTFRQEADYLYLTGCQQPGGVAVLSSEHGLCMFMPESTPNDIAWQGEVAGVDAASKVFKAEQAYSISKLPEILSDMIRSSSKVFHNDQTASQKYTNLDEFKKSASLGKVKSLSSFTHELRLIKSPAELKLMRESASIACQGLLKTMLHSKGYPDEGILAAKVEYECRIRGAQRMAFNPVVGGGSNASVIHYSRNDQRIKDGDLVLLDMGCELHGYVSDLTRTWPPCGKFSSLQEELYDLILETNKESIKLCKPGTTIGQLNTYSTDMLCDGLMKMGILKNRRLYGQLNPTSIEEVRAKAEKYTGDEICREKTKVFLKEISMPNGLLPLKDIEEVKPALPVLRQLIYLNDEEVLTDACWALSYLSDGPNDKIQAVIQAGVCPRLVELLSHPSPTVLIPALRTVGNIVTGDDSQTLFIIDSGASEVSSFPRMDL
;
A
#
# COMPACT_ATOMS: atom_id res chain seq x y z
N MET A 1 -34.23 38.13 -22.45
CA MET A 1 -33.84 39.47 -21.99
C MET A 1 -32.59 39.35 -21.14
N SER A 2 -31.49 39.97 -21.58
CA SER A 2 -30.20 39.97 -20.91
C SER A 2 -30.19 41.04 -19.80
N LEU A 3 -29.87 40.65 -18.57
CA LEU A 3 -29.59 41.58 -17.47
C LEU A 3 -28.08 41.83 -17.38
N ARG A 4 -27.72 43.10 -17.19
CA ARG A 4 -26.35 43.63 -17.31
C ARG A 4 -25.40 43.14 -16.18
N PRO A 5 -24.08 43.10 -16.43
CA PRO A 5 -23.09 42.48 -15.54
C PRO A 5 -22.88 43.14 -14.16
N SER A 6 -23.40 44.36 -13.92
CA SER A 6 -23.09 45.14 -12.71
C SER A 6 -23.84 44.72 -11.45
N THR A 7 -25.06 44.19 -11.57
CA THR A 7 -25.87 43.78 -10.39
C THR A 7 -25.42 42.47 -9.75
N ARG A 8 -24.74 41.59 -10.50
CA ARG A 8 -24.22 40.31 -9.99
C ARG A 8 -22.97 40.49 -9.11
N ALA A 9 -22.22 41.56 -9.34
CA ALA A 9 -21.03 41.92 -8.55
C ALA A 9 -21.41 42.55 -7.20
N GLU A 10 -22.47 43.37 -7.15
CA GLU A 10 -22.95 43.97 -5.91
C GLU A 10 -23.59 42.95 -4.95
N LEU A 11 -24.30 41.95 -5.48
CA LEU A 11 -24.85 40.85 -4.67
C LEU A 11 -23.73 39.99 -4.05
N ARG A 12 -22.62 39.76 -4.76
CA ARG A 12 -21.44 39.06 -4.22
C ARG A 12 -20.71 39.87 -3.15
N LYS A 13 -20.64 41.20 -3.27
CA LYS A 13 -20.08 42.09 -2.23
C LYS A 13 -20.92 42.12 -0.95
N LYS A 14 -22.24 41.94 -1.02
CA LYS A 14 -23.12 41.86 0.16
C LYS A 14 -22.99 40.54 0.93
N ILE A 15 -22.75 39.43 0.23
CA ILE A 15 -22.62 38.09 0.86
C ILE A 15 -21.27 37.91 1.55
N TYR A 16 -20.22 38.60 1.11
CA TYR A 16 -18.89 38.51 1.71
C TYR A 16 -18.74 39.27 3.05
N LYS A 17 -19.75 40.02 3.49
CA LYS A 17 -19.69 40.85 4.72
C LYS A 17 -20.38 40.26 5.95
N THR A 18 -20.96 39.06 5.85
CA THR A 18 -21.40 38.29 7.02
C THR A 18 -20.24 37.42 7.49
N GLY A 19 -19.45 37.96 8.42
CA GLY A 19 -18.45 37.18 9.14
C GLY A 19 -19.08 36.00 9.85
N VAL A 20 -18.33 34.90 9.96
CA VAL A 20 -18.70 33.74 10.77
C VAL A 20 -18.99 34.23 12.19
N ASP A 21 -20.20 34.02 12.67
CA ASP A 21 -20.59 34.35 14.04
C ASP A 21 -19.65 33.59 15.00
N ALA A 22 -18.84 34.34 15.76
CA ALA A 22 -17.86 33.79 16.67
C ALA A 22 -18.51 32.91 17.75
N ASP A 23 -19.76 33.19 18.10
CA ASP A 23 -20.54 32.38 19.04
C ASP A 23 -21.00 31.06 18.40
N GLU A 24 -21.31 31.04 17.11
CA GLU A 24 -21.66 29.79 16.39
C GLU A 24 -20.43 28.90 16.18
N ALA A 25 -19.26 29.48 15.90
CA ALA A 25 -18.00 28.74 15.81
C ALA A 25 -17.51 28.24 17.18
N ARG A 26 -17.85 28.93 18.28
CA ARG A 26 -17.60 28.44 19.64
C ARG A 26 -18.55 27.27 19.99
N ARG A 27 -19.85 27.38 19.69
CA ARG A 27 -20.83 26.30 19.91
C ARG A 27 -20.48 25.03 19.13
N ARG A 28 -20.10 25.13 17.85
CA ARG A 28 -19.68 23.95 17.06
C ARG A 28 -18.43 23.25 17.61
N ARG A 29 -17.52 23.99 18.26
CA ARG A 29 -16.35 23.41 18.93
C ARG A 29 -16.73 22.71 20.24
N GLU A 30 -17.65 23.29 21.00
CA GLU A 30 -18.19 22.68 22.21
C GLU A 30 -19.00 21.41 21.89
N ASP A 31 -19.85 21.45 20.86
CA ASP A 31 -20.65 20.32 20.40
C ASP A 31 -19.77 19.16 19.92
N ASN A 32 -18.74 19.43 19.11
CA ASN A 32 -17.77 18.41 18.67
C ASN A 32 -16.99 17.82 19.85
N LEU A 33 -16.61 18.62 20.85
CA LEU A 33 -15.93 18.14 22.05
C LEU A 33 -16.84 17.27 22.93
N VAL A 34 -18.12 17.60 23.02
CA VAL A 34 -19.14 16.81 23.73
C VAL A 34 -19.38 15.48 23.01
N GLU A 35 -19.45 15.49 21.68
CA GLU A 35 -19.62 14.29 20.85
C GLU A 35 -18.42 13.33 21.01
N ILE A 36 -17.19 13.85 20.98
CA ILE A 36 -15.97 13.06 21.21
C ILE A 36 -15.97 12.43 22.62
N ARG A 37 -16.44 13.15 23.64
CA ARG A 37 -16.56 12.62 25.01
C ARG A 37 -17.66 11.56 25.12
N LYS A 38 -18.76 11.73 24.38
CA LYS A 38 -19.87 10.76 24.33
C LYS A 38 -19.42 9.46 23.66
N ASN A 39 -18.69 9.54 22.55
CA ASN A 39 -18.14 8.39 21.83
C ASN A 39 -17.12 7.64 22.70
N LYS A 40 -16.20 8.35 23.39
CA LYS A 40 -15.28 7.72 24.35
C LYS A 40 -15.98 7.03 25.52
N ARG A 41 -17.11 7.57 25.98
CA ARG A 41 -17.91 6.97 27.05
C ARG A 41 -18.68 5.73 26.57
N GLU A 42 -19.22 5.76 25.36
CA GLU A 42 -19.84 4.59 24.72
C GLU A 42 -18.82 3.47 24.47
N ASP A 43 -17.61 3.80 24.00
CA ASP A 43 -16.52 2.82 23.83
C ASP A 43 -16.10 2.18 25.17
N SER A 44 -16.02 2.98 26.23
CA SER A 44 -15.72 2.46 27.58
C SER A 44 -16.84 1.59 28.13
N LEU A 45 -18.11 1.92 27.85
CA LEU A 45 -19.27 1.11 28.23
C LEU A 45 -19.37 -0.18 27.40
N LEU A 46 -19.03 -0.15 26.12
CA LEU A 46 -18.92 -1.33 25.26
C LEU A 46 -17.79 -2.25 25.72
N LYS A 47 -16.67 -1.68 26.16
CA LYS A 47 -15.56 -2.45 26.77
C LYS A 47 -15.99 -3.11 28.09
N LYS A 48 -16.69 -2.39 28.96
CA LYS A 48 -17.25 -2.96 30.22
C LYS A 48 -18.34 -4.00 29.98
N ARG A 49 -19.14 -3.88 28.91
CA ARG A 49 -20.12 -4.91 28.51
C ARG A 49 -19.44 -6.18 27.99
N ARG A 50 -18.33 -6.04 27.26
CA ARG A 50 -17.51 -7.19 26.82
C ARG A 50 -16.82 -7.89 28.00
N GLU A 51 -16.31 -7.13 28.96
CA GLU A 51 -15.69 -7.66 30.18
C GLU A 51 -16.73 -8.30 31.13
N GLY A 52 -17.93 -7.71 31.25
CA GLY A 52 -19.04 -8.27 32.03
C GLY A 52 -19.64 -9.56 31.44
N MET A 53 -19.62 -9.72 30.12
CA MET A 53 -20.02 -10.97 29.45
C MET A 53 -19.04 -12.13 29.71
N MET A 54 -17.76 -11.86 29.97
CA MET A 54 -16.79 -12.90 30.34
C MET A 54 -16.96 -13.40 31.78
N LEU A 55 -17.41 -12.54 32.71
CA LEU A 55 -17.63 -12.93 34.10
C LEU A 55 -18.93 -13.75 34.31
N GLN A 56 -19.92 -13.60 33.42
CA GLN A 56 -21.17 -14.37 33.51
C GLN A 56 -21.07 -15.79 32.92
N GLN A 57 -20.09 -16.07 32.07
CA GLN A 57 -19.83 -17.42 31.54
C GLN A 57 -18.97 -18.30 32.47
N GLN A 58 -18.42 -17.76 33.56
CA GLN A 58 -17.66 -18.52 34.56
C GLN A 58 -18.49 -19.07 35.73
N GLN A 59 -19.79 -18.79 35.81
CA GLN A 59 -20.64 -19.24 36.94
C GLN A 59 -21.62 -20.38 36.62
N GLN A 60 -21.62 -20.95 35.40
CA GLN A 60 -22.48 -22.09 35.08
C GLN A 60 -21.77 -23.11 34.17
N GLN A 61 -20.95 -23.99 34.78
CA GLN A 61 -20.77 -25.35 34.28
C GLN A 61 -20.65 -26.36 35.45
N PRO A 62 -21.31 -27.54 35.37
CA PRO A 62 -21.15 -28.62 36.33
C PRO A 62 -19.89 -29.45 36.06
N LEU A 63 -19.45 -30.18 37.10
CA LEU A 63 -18.22 -30.95 37.21
C LEU A 63 -18.00 -32.00 36.10
N GLY A 64 -16.83 -31.96 35.46
CA GLY A 64 -16.27 -33.07 34.69
C GLY A 64 -15.02 -32.68 33.89
N ALA A 65 -13.97 -33.50 33.98
CA ALA A 65 -12.72 -33.48 33.20
C ALA A 65 -11.60 -32.51 33.64
N GLY A 66 -10.83 -32.93 34.65
CA GLY A 66 -9.44 -32.48 34.83
C GLY A 66 -8.53 -33.20 33.84
N LEU A 67 -8.02 -32.47 32.84
CA LEU A 67 -6.79 -32.75 32.07
C LEU A 67 -6.46 -31.58 31.12
N ASP A 68 -7.44 -30.79 30.67
CA ASP A 68 -7.24 -29.62 29.79
C ASP A 68 -6.70 -28.36 30.51
N ALA A 69 -6.84 -28.29 31.84
CA ALA A 69 -6.40 -27.13 32.62
C ALA A 69 -4.87 -27.00 32.71
N LEU A 70 -4.13 -28.10 32.57
CA LEU A 70 -2.66 -28.10 32.64
C LEU A 70 -2.00 -27.66 31.33
N GLN A 71 -2.64 -27.86 30.17
CA GLN A 71 -2.08 -27.50 28.87
C GLN A 71 -2.36 -26.03 28.47
N SER A 72 -3.48 -25.45 28.92
CA SER A 72 -3.75 -24.02 28.64
C SER A 72 -2.90 -23.06 29.49
N ALA A 73 -2.45 -23.50 30.68
CA ALA A 73 -1.52 -22.74 31.52
C ALA A 73 -0.12 -22.58 30.85
N ALA A 74 0.37 -23.63 30.19
CA ALA A 74 1.67 -23.64 29.52
C ALA A 74 1.73 -22.76 28.25
N ALA A 75 0.58 -22.52 27.59
CA ALA A 75 0.49 -21.66 26.40
C ALA A 75 0.46 -20.16 26.74
N VAL A 76 0.02 -19.80 27.96
CA VAL A 76 0.02 -18.42 28.46
C VAL A 76 1.39 -18.02 29.02
N GLU A 77 2.23 -18.98 29.45
CA GLU A 77 3.60 -18.72 29.93
C GLU A 77 4.56 -18.21 28.85
N LYS A 78 4.38 -18.58 27.58
CA LYS A 78 5.31 -18.21 26.48
C LYS A 78 5.29 -16.75 26.03
N ARG A 79 4.55 -15.87 26.73
CA ARG A 79 4.42 -14.44 26.41
C ARG A 79 4.89 -13.50 27.53
N LYS A 80 5.65 -14.01 28.48
CA LYS A 80 6.24 -13.23 29.59
C LYS A 80 7.75 -13.44 29.63
N VAL A 81 8.46 -12.50 30.24
CA VAL A 81 9.89 -12.68 30.55
C VAL A 81 10.05 -13.90 31.45
N SER A 82 10.77 -14.92 30.97
CA SER A 82 11.00 -16.15 31.76
C SER A 82 12.27 -16.03 32.61
N PRO A 83 12.30 -16.62 33.83
CA PRO A 83 13.52 -16.65 34.66
C PRO A 83 14.72 -17.28 33.95
N MET A 84 14.50 -18.25 33.05
CA MET A 84 15.55 -18.91 32.27
C MET A 84 16.19 -17.96 31.25
N MET A 85 15.44 -17.02 30.67
CA MET A 85 15.99 -16.00 29.78
C MET A 85 16.92 -15.04 30.53
N VAL A 86 16.51 -14.61 31.73
CA VAL A 86 17.35 -13.76 32.57
C VAL A 86 18.62 -14.53 32.97
N GLN A 87 18.49 -15.78 33.42
CA GLN A 87 19.63 -16.61 33.77
C GLN A 87 20.59 -16.83 32.59
N GLY A 88 20.08 -16.99 31.36
CA GLY A 88 20.90 -17.13 30.16
C GLY A 88 21.71 -15.87 29.82
N VAL A 89 21.10 -14.68 29.95
CA VAL A 89 21.79 -13.38 29.77
C VAL A 89 22.91 -13.17 30.80
N TYR A 90 22.74 -13.69 32.02
CA TYR A 90 23.75 -13.63 33.09
C TYR A 90 24.64 -14.87 33.21
N SER A 91 24.54 -15.82 32.28
CA SER A 91 25.39 -17.02 32.29
C SER A 91 26.81 -16.71 31.82
N ASP A 92 27.78 -17.56 32.16
CA ASP A 92 29.16 -17.45 31.67
C ASP A 92 29.37 -18.09 30.28
N ASP A 93 28.34 -18.72 29.72
CA ASP A 93 28.39 -19.39 28.42
C ASP A 93 27.98 -18.42 27.28
N PRO A 94 28.87 -18.08 26.34
CA PRO A 94 28.58 -17.16 25.24
C PRO A 94 27.39 -17.61 24.37
N GLN A 95 27.20 -18.92 24.20
CA GLN A 95 26.09 -19.45 23.40
C GLN A 95 24.75 -19.25 24.12
N ALA A 96 24.69 -19.54 25.43
CA ALA A 96 23.51 -19.26 26.25
C ALA A 96 23.20 -17.74 26.34
N GLN A 97 24.23 -16.88 26.40
CA GLN A 97 24.06 -15.42 26.34
C GLN A 97 23.44 -14.97 25.02
N LEU A 98 23.92 -15.48 23.87
CA LEU A 98 23.39 -15.16 22.55
C LEU A 98 21.94 -15.63 22.38
N GLU A 99 21.65 -16.87 22.79
CA GLU A 99 20.31 -17.44 22.69
C GLU A 99 19.29 -16.68 23.54
N ALA A 100 19.66 -16.32 24.77
CA ALA A 100 18.81 -15.56 25.67
C ALA A 100 18.59 -14.12 25.17
N THR A 101 19.64 -13.45 24.70
CA THR A 101 19.55 -12.09 24.12
C THR A 101 18.67 -12.08 22.87
N THR A 102 18.79 -13.09 22.01
CA THR A 102 17.92 -13.29 20.84
C THR A 102 16.45 -13.43 21.25
N GLN A 103 16.16 -14.19 22.31
CA GLN A 103 14.80 -14.37 22.83
C GLN A 103 14.21 -13.05 23.35
N PHE A 104 15.00 -12.24 24.06
CA PHE A 104 14.59 -10.89 24.47
C PHE A 104 14.30 -9.99 23.27
N ARG A 105 15.15 -9.99 22.24
CA ARG A 105 14.89 -9.26 20.99
C ARG A 105 13.58 -9.70 20.34
N LYS A 106 13.30 -11.01 20.25
CA LYS A 106 12.02 -11.53 19.68
C LYS A 106 10.81 -11.03 20.47
N LEU A 107 10.90 -11.03 21.80
CA LEU A 107 9.83 -10.58 22.70
C LEU A 107 9.55 -9.08 22.54
N LEU A 108 10.60 -8.28 22.34
CA LEU A 108 10.50 -6.82 22.15
C LEU A 108 10.02 -6.41 20.75
N SER A 109 10.09 -7.29 19.74
CA SER A 109 9.65 -7.02 18.36
C SER A 109 8.16 -7.33 18.09
N ILE A 110 7.34 -7.52 19.12
CA ILE A 110 5.90 -7.81 18.96
C ILE A 110 5.15 -6.55 18.52
N GLU A 111 4.48 -6.60 17.35
CA GLU A 111 3.82 -5.45 16.70
C GLU A 111 2.72 -4.78 17.54
N ARG A 112 2.08 -5.50 18.47
CA ARG A 112 1.01 -4.98 19.33
C ARG A 112 1.41 -5.12 20.80
N SER A 113 1.84 -4.00 21.39
CA SER A 113 2.16 -3.87 22.83
C SER A 113 3.32 -4.77 23.30
N PRO A 114 4.57 -4.51 22.89
CA PRO A 114 5.74 -5.23 23.40
C PRO A 114 5.89 -5.03 24.93
N PRO A 115 6.32 -6.05 25.70
CA PRO A 115 6.41 -5.99 27.16
C PRO A 115 7.68 -5.26 27.63
N ILE A 116 7.89 -4.02 27.18
CA ILE A 116 9.11 -3.22 27.45
C ILE A 116 9.31 -3.02 28.96
N ASP A 117 8.25 -2.70 29.70
CA ASP A 117 8.30 -2.52 31.17
C ASP A 117 8.72 -3.80 31.91
N GLU A 118 8.33 -4.98 31.40
CA GLU A 118 8.70 -6.25 32.02
C GLU A 118 10.17 -6.59 31.76
N VAL A 119 10.70 -6.26 30.57
CA VAL A 119 12.12 -6.44 30.25
C VAL A 119 12.99 -5.51 31.07
N ILE A 120 12.58 -4.24 31.24
CA ILE A 120 13.29 -3.30 32.11
C ILE A 120 13.29 -3.80 33.57
N LYS A 121 12.13 -4.23 34.08
CA LYS A 121 12.02 -4.79 35.45
C LYS A 121 12.81 -6.07 35.66
N ALA A 122 13.05 -6.84 34.60
CA ALA A 122 13.88 -8.04 34.63
C ALA A 122 15.39 -7.74 34.80
N GLY A 123 15.80 -6.47 34.73
CA GLY A 123 17.15 -6.01 35.05
C GLY A 123 18.19 -6.29 33.97
N VAL A 124 17.80 -6.73 32.77
CA VAL A 124 18.74 -7.18 31.72
C VAL A 124 19.40 -6.04 30.91
N ILE A 125 18.91 -4.80 31.04
CA ILE A 125 19.40 -3.63 30.29
C ILE A 125 20.90 -3.36 30.50
N PRO A 126 21.44 -3.28 31.75
CA PRO A 126 22.88 -3.11 31.95
C PRO A 126 23.71 -4.20 31.26
N ARG A 127 23.21 -5.43 31.24
CA ARG A 127 23.92 -6.56 30.64
C ARG A 127 23.92 -6.50 29.11
N PHE A 128 22.83 -6.03 28.49
CA PHE A 128 22.83 -5.73 27.05
C PHE A 128 23.80 -4.61 26.69
N VAL A 129 23.92 -3.57 27.52
CA VAL A 129 24.92 -2.51 27.28
C VAL A 129 26.34 -3.06 27.39
N GLU A 130 26.61 -3.94 28.35
CA GLU A 130 27.92 -4.62 28.44
C GLU A 130 28.22 -5.48 27.21
N PHE A 131 27.21 -6.18 26.68
CA PHE A 131 27.35 -6.95 25.45
C PHE A 131 27.70 -6.10 24.23
N LEU A 132 27.31 -4.82 24.19
CA LEU A 132 27.77 -3.89 23.13
C LEU A 132 29.30 -3.72 23.13
N GLY A 133 29.96 -3.87 24.28
CA GLY A 133 31.42 -3.76 24.40
C GLY A 133 32.20 -5.02 24.01
N ARG A 134 31.53 -6.16 23.76
CA ARG A 134 32.17 -7.46 23.47
C ARG A 134 32.63 -7.60 22.02
N GLN A 135 33.72 -6.92 21.66
CA GLN A 135 34.29 -6.95 20.30
C GLN A 135 34.67 -8.36 19.82
N ASP A 136 34.93 -9.27 20.76
CA ASP A 136 35.23 -10.67 20.52
C ASP A 136 34.00 -11.50 20.13
N HIS A 137 32.78 -10.97 20.27
CA HIS A 137 31.53 -11.66 19.95
C HIS A 137 30.52 -10.81 19.15
N PRO A 138 30.80 -10.54 17.85
CA PRO A 138 29.99 -9.71 16.95
C PRO A 138 28.48 -10.00 16.93
N GLN A 139 28.09 -11.28 16.97
CA GLN A 139 26.69 -11.70 16.93
C GLN A 139 25.92 -11.35 18.23
N LEU A 140 26.63 -11.30 19.36
CA LEU A 140 26.04 -10.95 20.66
C LEU A 140 25.92 -9.42 20.77
N GLN A 141 26.95 -8.69 20.32
CA GLN A 141 26.90 -7.24 20.13
C GLN A 141 25.70 -6.83 19.27
N PHE A 142 25.48 -7.57 18.18
CA PHE A 142 24.33 -7.39 17.30
C PHE A 142 23.01 -7.58 18.07
N GLU A 143 22.72 -8.76 18.61
CA GLU A 143 21.43 -9.01 19.28
C GLU A 143 21.16 -8.04 20.45
N ALA A 144 22.20 -7.62 21.18
CA ALA A 144 22.11 -6.67 22.27
C ALA A 144 21.75 -5.25 21.80
N ALA A 145 22.39 -4.76 20.74
CA ALA A 145 22.07 -3.47 20.12
C ALA A 145 20.60 -3.41 19.64
N TRP A 146 20.07 -4.52 19.14
CA TRP A 146 18.70 -4.57 18.64
C TRP A 146 17.68 -4.65 19.78
N ALA A 147 17.99 -5.38 20.83
CA ALA A 147 17.16 -5.37 22.04
C ALA A 147 17.08 -3.95 22.62
N LEU A 148 18.20 -3.23 22.72
CA LEU A 148 18.26 -1.88 23.28
C LEU A 148 17.54 -0.83 22.42
N THR A 149 17.65 -0.88 21.09
CA THR A 149 16.91 0.02 20.20
C THR A 149 15.40 -0.18 20.26
N ASN A 150 14.94 -1.44 20.36
CA ASN A 150 13.52 -1.73 20.57
C ASN A 150 13.01 -1.22 21.94
N VAL A 151 13.83 -1.30 22.99
CA VAL A 151 13.49 -0.68 24.30
C VAL A 151 13.41 0.84 24.17
N ALA A 152 14.37 1.47 23.49
CA ALA A 152 14.43 2.91 23.29
C ALA A 152 13.27 3.47 22.42
N SER A 153 12.64 2.62 21.60
CA SER A 153 11.48 2.97 20.76
C SER A 153 10.15 3.12 21.52
N GLY A 154 10.16 2.84 22.84
CA GLY A 154 8.99 2.93 23.71
C GLY A 154 8.64 4.36 24.13
N THR A 155 8.39 4.55 25.43
CA THR A 155 8.12 5.86 26.02
C THR A 155 9.42 6.62 26.33
N PRO A 156 9.39 7.94 26.56
CA PRO A 156 10.58 8.70 26.95
C PRO A 156 11.29 8.17 28.22
N ASP A 157 10.55 7.55 29.14
CA ASP A 157 11.13 6.92 30.33
C ASP A 157 11.87 5.61 29.97
N HIS A 158 11.43 4.87 28.95
CA HIS A 158 12.14 3.70 28.43
C HIS A 158 13.45 4.09 27.74
N THR A 159 13.41 5.16 26.94
CA THR A 159 14.61 5.73 26.32
C THR A 159 15.60 6.22 27.37
N ARG A 160 15.12 6.89 28.44
CA ARG A 160 15.98 7.34 29.55
C ARG A 160 16.71 6.19 30.22
N VAL A 161 16.04 5.07 30.48
CA VAL A 161 16.67 3.89 31.08
C VAL A 161 17.83 3.39 30.21
N VAL A 162 17.72 3.38 28.88
CA VAL A 162 18.82 2.96 27.98
C VAL A 162 19.99 3.95 28.03
N ILE A 163 19.70 5.26 28.12
CA ILE A 163 20.70 6.33 28.22
C ILE A 163 21.45 6.27 29.57
N GLU A 164 20.72 6.17 30.68
CA GLU A 164 21.28 6.11 32.05
C GLU A 164 22.22 4.92 32.26
N HIS A 165 22.03 3.83 31.50
CA HIS A 165 22.92 2.67 31.53
C HIS A 165 24.14 2.80 30.61
N GLY A 166 24.35 3.95 29.96
CA GLY A 166 25.57 4.26 29.21
C GLY A 166 25.63 3.70 27.79
N ALA A 167 24.48 3.43 27.15
CA ALA A 167 24.46 2.84 25.81
C ALA A 167 24.93 3.81 24.70
N VAL A 168 24.72 5.13 24.88
CA VAL A 168 24.94 6.15 23.84
C VAL A 168 26.41 6.28 23.40
N PRO A 169 27.41 6.37 24.30
CA PRO A 169 28.82 6.40 23.90
C PRO A 169 29.24 5.14 23.14
N ILE A 170 28.76 3.95 23.56
CA ILE A 170 29.11 2.68 22.93
C ILE A 170 28.47 2.58 21.54
N PHE A 171 27.22 3.00 21.37
CA PHE A 171 26.61 3.11 20.04
C PHE A 171 27.39 4.04 19.10
N ALA A 172 27.91 5.16 19.62
CA ALA A 172 28.75 6.07 18.84
C ALA A 172 30.10 5.43 18.45
N GLU A 173 30.71 4.64 19.33
CA GLU A 173 31.94 3.88 19.04
C GLU A 173 31.73 2.77 18.01
N LEU A 174 30.58 2.07 18.06
CA LEU A 174 30.24 1.00 17.12
C LEU A 174 30.10 1.49 15.67
N LEU A 175 29.78 2.77 15.45
CA LEU A 175 29.79 3.40 14.13
C LEU A 175 31.18 3.40 13.48
N SER A 176 32.24 3.31 14.28
CA SER A 176 33.63 3.25 13.84
C SER A 176 34.25 1.84 13.91
N SER A 177 33.43 0.80 14.16
CA SER A 177 33.89 -0.59 14.30
C SER A 177 34.41 -1.18 12.99
N ALA A 178 35.40 -2.08 13.09
CA ALA A 178 35.95 -2.82 11.95
C ALA A 178 35.10 -4.03 11.51
N SER A 179 34.14 -4.47 12.33
CA SER A 179 33.27 -5.61 12.05
C SER A 179 32.03 -5.19 11.25
N ASP A 180 31.86 -5.77 10.05
CA ASP A 180 30.71 -5.52 9.19
C ASP A 180 29.40 -5.87 9.88
N ASP A 181 29.24 -7.07 10.44
CA ASP A 181 28.01 -7.52 11.11
C ASP A 181 27.57 -6.59 12.27
N VAL A 182 28.53 -6.02 13.00
CA VAL A 182 28.30 -5.10 14.12
C VAL A 182 27.96 -3.70 13.62
N ARG A 183 28.57 -3.28 12.50
CA ARG A 183 28.10 -2.12 11.72
C ARG A 183 26.77 -2.38 11.02
N GLU A 184 26.36 -3.64 10.82
CA GLU A 184 25.24 -4.12 9.99
C GLU A 184 24.02 -4.54 10.83
N GLN A 185 23.91 -4.00 12.05
CA GLN A 185 22.76 -4.01 12.95
C GLN A 185 21.47 -3.37 12.37
N ARG A 186 21.20 -3.54 11.07
CA ARG A 186 19.98 -3.07 10.43
C ARG A 186 19.71 -3.71 9.06
N ARG A 187 19.37 -5.01 9.02
CA ARG A 187 18.67 -5.59 7.84
C ARG A 187 17.26 -6.08 8.10
N LEU A 188 16.74 -6.12 9.33
CA LEU A 188 15.42 -6.71 9.57
C LEU A 188 14.59 -5.95 10.61
N GLY A 189 14.31 -4.67 10.39
CA GLY A 189 13.46 -3.87 11.29
C GLY A 189 12.41 -3.02 10.57
N GLU A 190 11.75 -3.56 9.54
CA GLU A 190 10.54 -2.92 9.00
C GLU A 190 9.27 -3.60 9.56
N PRO A 191 8.38 -2.88 10.25
CA PRO A 191 6.97 -3.03 10.02
C PRO A 191 6.65 -2.40 8.67
N ARG A 192 6.16 -3.19 7.71
CA ARG A 192 5.65 -2.70 6.42
C ARG A 192 4.71 -1.52 6.63
N ARG A 193 5.13 -0.32 6.22
CA ARG A 193 4.22 0.80 5.93
C ARG A 193 4.13 0.98 4.43
N GLU A 194 3.13 0.35 3.84
CA GLU A 194 2.56 0.85 2.59
C GLU A 194 1.96 2.25 2.85
N ALA A 195 2.23 3.18 1.93
CA ALA A 195 1.51 4.42 1.64
C ALA A 195 1.37 5.48 2.78
N ARG A 196 2.26 6.49 2.77
CA ARG A 196 1.88 7.89 3.03
C ARG A 196 2.97 8.86 2.54
N SER A 197 2.91 9.19 1.25
CA SER A 197 3.49 10.42 0.70
C SER A 197 2.80 10.83 -0.61
N GLU A 198 1.50 11.10 -0.57
CA GLU A 198 0.86 12.04 -1.50
C GLU A 198 -0.28 12.77 -0.77
N LEU A 199 0.08 13.78 0.02
CA LEU A 199 -0.76 14.95 0.25
C LEU A 199 0.16 16.16 0.22
N GLY A 200 0.41 16.67 -0.98
CA GLY A 200 0.94 18.01 -1.17
C GLY A 200 -0.13 19.03 -0.79
N PHE A 201 -0.06 19.56 0.43
CA PHE A 201 -0.54 20.91 0.70
C PHE A 201 0.67 21.84 0.75
N SER A 202 0.80 22.68 -0.27
CA SER A 202 1.66 23.86 -0.26
C SER A 202 1.04 24.94 0.64
N PRO A 203 1.79 25.56 1.57
CA PRO A 203 1.33 26.76 2.25
C PRO A 203 1.78 28.03 1.49
N ARG A 204 0.83 28.85 1.07
CA ARG A 204 1.04 30.30 0.89
C ARG A 204 -0.15 31.04 1.48
N GLY A 205 0.11 31.94 2.44
CA GLY A 205 -0.82 32.97 2.89
C GLY A 205 -0.80 33.18 4.42
N PRO A 206 -1.01 34.41 4.90
CA PRO A 206 -0.17 35.02 5.93
C PRO A 206 -0.89 35.17 7.27
N GLU A 207 -0.48 34.47 8.32
CA GLU A 207 -1.05 34.68 9.67
C GLU A 207 -0.17 34.16 10.82
N ALA A 208 1.16 34.24 10.69
CA ALA A 208 2.10 33.89 11.76
C ALA A 208 2.99 35.10 12.14
N ARG A 209 2.38 36.10 12.76
CA ARG A 209 3.02 36.95 13.77
C ARG A 209 2.08 36.97 14.97
N LEU A 210 2.66 36.87 16.17
CA LEU A 210 2.03 36.84 17.50
C LEU A 210 1.77 35.43 18.06
N ILE A 211 2.74 34.89 18.81
CA ILE A 211 2.75 34.98 20.29
C ILE A 211 3.82 34.00 20.82
N HIS A 212 4.93 34.58 21.29
CA HIS A 212 5.78 33.99 22.31
C HIS A 212 5.09 34.20 23.67
N GLU A 213 5.20 33.19 24.54
CA GLU A 213 5.22 33.26 26.00
C GLU A 213 4.01 33.76 26.81
N GLY A 214 3.75 33.05 27.91
CA GLY A 214 2.83 33.52 28.95
C GLY A 214 2.32 32.41 29.86
N ALA A 215 3.22 31.78 30.60
CA ALA A 215 2.90 30.90 31.72
C ALA A 215 1.98 31.59 32.75
N ARG A 216 1.09 30.82 33.40
CA ARG A 216 1.04 30.62 34.87
C ARG A 216 -0.35 30.15 35.36
N LEU A 217 -0.30 28.97 35.99
CA LEU A 217 -0.80 28.63 37.33
C LEU A 217 -2.28 28.83 37.74
N PHE A 218 -2.72 27.85 38.54
CA PHE A 218 -3.85 27.80 39.47
C PHE A 218 -5.22 27.27 38.98
N THR A 219 -5.44 25.98 39.24
CA THR A 219 -6.67 25.46 39.90
C THR A 219 -6.85 26.12 41.28
N PRO A 220 -8.05 26.26 41.91
CA PRO A 220 -9.06 25.20 42.02
C PRO A 220 -10.56 25.63 42.20
N CYS A 221 -11.40 24.59 42.38
CA CYS A 221 -12.68 24.54 43.11
C CYS A 221 -14.05 24.77 42.40
N LYS A 222 -14.81 23.65 42.39
CA LYS A 222 -16.27 23.42 42.37
C LYS A 222 -17.04 24.29 43.41
N PRO A 223 -18.41 24.36 43.49
CA PRO A 223 -19.41 23.34 43.07
C PRO A 223 -20.82 23.79 42.58
N HIS A 224 -21.55 22.78 42.07
CA HIS A 224 -22.99 22.47 42.21
C HIS A 224 -24.16 23.31 41.60
N ALA A 225 -24.95 22.58 40.79
CA ALA A 225 -26.38 22.22 40.98
C ALA A 225 -27.47 22.92 40.15
N SER A 226 -28.52 22.10 39.90
CA SER A 226 -29.88 22.38 39.36
C SER A 226 -29.99 22.43 37.81
N THR A 227 -30.90 21.75 37.09
CA THR A 227 -32.17 21.09 37.46
C THR A 227 -32.60 20.04 36.41
N LEU A 228 -33.38 19.04 36.87
CA LEU A 228 -34.10 17.98 36.16
C LEU A 228 -35.39 18.45 35.45
N PHE A 229 -35.84 17.61 34.51
CA PHE A 229 -37.24 17.25 34.13
C PHE A 229 -38.17 18.29 33.47
N GLU A 230 -38.55 18.06 32.21
CA GLU A 230 -39.83 17.46 31.77
C GLU A 230 -39.97 17.45 30.23
N PHE A 231 -40.97 16.71 29.74
CA PHE A 231 -41.55 16.67 28.39
C PHE A 231 -41.09 15.60 27.37
N ASN A 232 -41.57 14.37 27.63
CA ASN A 232 -42.11 13.47 26.62
C ASN A 232 -43.61 13.79 26.44
N VAL A 233 -44.03 14.36 25.30
CA VAL A 233 -45.33 14.17 24.59
C VAL A 233 -45.31 15.10 23.37
N CYS A 234 -44.98 14.60 22.18
CA CYS A 234 -45.37 15.16 20.87
C CYS A 234 -44.86 14.28 19.70
N LEU A 235 -45.19 12.98 19.70
CA LEU A 235 -44.68 12.00 18.72
C LEU A 235 -45.79 11.28 17.92
N VAL A 236 -46.82 11.98 17.44
CA VAL A 236 -47.93 11.33 16.69
C VAL A 236 -48.38 12.04 15.39
N LEU A 237 -47.81 13.19 14.97
CA LEU A 237 -48.35 13.92 13.80
C LEU A 237 -47.39 14.18 12.62
N ARG A 238 -46.41 13.29 12.34
CA ARG A 238 -45.56 13.43 11.13
C ARG A 238 -45.19 12.10 10.45
N GLN A 239 -46.14 11.20 10.24
CA GLN A 239 -45.89 9.93 9.53
C GLN A 239 -46.74 9.70 8.26
N GLU A 240 -47.81 10.46 8.05
CA GLU A 240 -48.68 10.27 6.88
C GLU A 240 -48.19 11.00 5.61
N SER A 241 -47.39 12.06 5.74
CA SER A 241 -46.92 12.86 4.60
C SER A 241 -45.73 12.25 3.84
N LEU A 242 -44.99 11.30 4.43
CA LEU A 242 -43.85 10.65 3.77
C LEU A 242 -44.26 9.53 2.81
N ASN A 243 -45.35 8.81 3.09
CA ASN A 243 -45.80 7.68 2.27
C ASN A 243 -46.42 8.14 0.94
N LEU A 244 -47.08 9.31 0.93
CA LEU A 244 -47.66 9.88 -0.29
C LEU A 244 -46.55 10.35 -1.28
N LEU A 245 -45.44 10.86 -0.73
CA LEU A 245 -44.30 11.31 -1.53
C LEU A 245 -43.56 10.13 -2.18
N LEU A 246 -43.40 9.00 -1.48
CA LEU A 246 -42.79 7.78 -2.03
C LEU A 246 -43.63 7.17 -3.18
N LEU A 247 -44.95 7.21 -3.07
CA LEU A 247 -45.87 6.70 -4.09
C LEU A 247 -45.82 7.54 -5.37
N LEU A 248 -45.75 8.87 -5.24
CA LEU A 248 -45.64 9.78 -6.38
C LEU A 248 -44.30 9.65 -7.12
N VAL A 249 -43.19 9.47 -6.39
CA VAL A 249 -41.85 9.26 -6.98
C VAL A 249 -41.79 7.92 -7.73
N SER A 250 -42.41 6.88 -7.19
CA SER A 250 -42.46 5.55 -7.81
C SER A 250 -43.30 5.54 -9.10
N ALA A 251 -44.43 6.27 -9.11
CA ALA A 251 -45.28 6.42 -10.30
C ALA A 251 -44.57 7.22 -11.40
N LEU A 252 -43.78 8.24 -11.05
CA LEU A 252 -42.99 9.02 -12.01
C LEU A 252 -41.91 8.16 -12.69
N PHE A 253 -41.24 7.29 -11.93
CA PHE A 253 -40.23 6.37 -12.44
C PHE A 253 -40.81 5.35 -13.44
N LEU A 254 -42.01 4.83 -13.15
CA LEU A 254 -42.74 3.92 -14.05
C LEU A 254 -43.15 4.61 -15.36
N LEU A 255 -43.61 5.86 -15.31
CA LEU A 255 -43.99 6.63 -16.50
C LEU A 255 -42.79 6.99 -17.40
N ILE A 256 -41.65 7.32 -16.81
CA ILE A 256 -40.40 7.58 -17.53
C ILE A 256 -39.90 6.30 -18.19
N SER A 257 -39.95 5.17 -17.48
CA SER A 257 -39.55 3.85 -18.00
C SER A 257 -40.47 3.39 -19.14
N TYR A 258 -41.78 3.63 -19.03
CA TYR A 258 -42.76 3.31 -20.07
C TYR A 258 -42.57 4.16 -21.33
N SER A 259 -42.26 5.45 -21.18
CA SER A 259 -41.99 6.36 -22.30
C SER A 259 -40.69 6.01 -23.03
N TYR A 260 -39.69 5.50 -22.32
CA TYR A 260 -38.40 5.08 -22.89
C TYR A 260 -38.49 3.75 -23.65
N LEU A 261 -39.40 2.85 -23.25
CA LEU A 261 -39.65 1.57 -23.93
C LEU A 261 -40.44 1.70 -25.24
N ILE A 262 -41.27 2.74 -25.39
CA ILE A 262 -42.06 2.99 -26.60
C ILE A 262 -41.18 3.49 -27.77
N THR A 263 -40.11 4.24 -27.48
CA THR A 263 -39.23 4.82 -28.51
C THR A 263 -38.20 3.85 -29.10
N MET A 264 -38.08 2.63 -28.58
CA MET A 264 -37.05 1.64 -28.96
C MET A 264 -37.60 0.26 -29.34
N SER A 265 -38.65 0.16 -30.18
CA SER A 265 -39.27 -1.15 -30.49
C SER A 265 -39.32 -1.51 -31.98
N THR A 266 -38.62 -2.60 -32.35
CA THR A 266 -38.82 -3.37 -33.60
C THR A 266 -38.84 -4.90 -33.39
N SER A 267 -39.10 -5.40 -32.18
CA SER A 267 -39.11 -6.86 -31.92
C SER A 267 -40.35 -7.35 -31.16
N SER A 268 -40.98 -8.42 -31.67
CA SER A 268 -42.25 -8.99 -31.18
C SER A 268 -42.16 -9.63 -29.79
N LYS A 269 -40.96 -9.83 -29.23
CA LYS A 269 -40.77 -10.47 -27.91
C LYS A 269 -41.00 -9.54 -26.70
N GLN A 270 -41.14 -8.22 -26.89
CA GLN A 270 -41.41 -7.27 -25.78
C GLN A 270 -42.89 -6.86 -25.63
N VAL A 271 -43.78 -7.29 -26.55
CA VAL A 271 -45.21 -6.94 -26.52
C VAL A 271 -45.94 -7.53 -25.30
N ASN A 272 -45.50 -8.70 -24.80
CA ASN A 272 -46.10 -9.33 -23.62
C ASN A 272 -45.76 -8.61 -22.30
N LEU A 273 -44.58 -7.99 -22.19
CA LEU A 273 -44.20 -7.24 -20.99
C LEU A 273 -45.00 -5.91 -20.89
N LEU A 274 -45.25 -5.28 -22.05
CA LEU A 274 -46.11 -4.11 -22.17
C LEU A 274 -47.57 -4.39 -21.79
N LEU A 275 -48.09 -5.58 -22.10
CA LEU A 275 -49.46 -5.98 -21.70
C LEU A 275 -49.60 -6.23 -20.19
N VAL A 276 -48.59 -6.82 -19.55
CA VAL A 276 -48.57 -7.04 -18.09
C VAL A 276 -48.47 -5.72 -17.33
N LEU A 277 -47.61 -4.80 -17.78
CA LEU A 277 -47.46 -3.47 -17.17
C LEU A 277 -48.72 -2.61 -17.36
N ARG A 278 -49.41 -2.73 -18.50
CA ARG A 278 -50.68 -2.06 -18.75
C ARG A 278 -51.79 -2.53 -17.82
N GLY A 279 -51.89 -3.85 -17.58
CA GLY A 279 -52.85 -4.41 -16.63
C GLY A 279 -52.63 -3.96 -15.18
N GLN A 280 -51.36 -3.80 -14.76
CA GLN A 280 -51.04 -3.28 -13.43
C GLN A 280 -51.33 -1.79 -13.27
N ILE A 281 -51.14 -1.00 -14.33
CA ILE A 281 -51.44 0.44 -14.34
C ILE A 281 -52.96 0.69 -14.32
N ASP A 282 -53.75 -0.12 -15.02
CA ASP A 282 -55.21 0.03 -15.05
C ASP A 282 -55.86 -0.34 -13.69
N LEU A 283 -55.32 -1.33 -12.98
CA LEU A 283 -55.71 -1.67 -11.59
C LEU A 283 -55.35 -0.56 -10.59
N LEU A 284 -54.18 0.08 -10.76
CA LEU A 284 -53.79 1.25 -9.97
C LEU A 284 -54.68 2.47 -10.23
N LYS A 285 -55.17 2.65 -11.46
CA LYS A 285 -56.13 3.73 -11.77
C LYS A 285 -57.51 3.49 -11.17
N GLU A 286 -58.02 2.25 -11.20
CA GLU A 286 -59.31 1.92 -10.57
C GLU A 286 -59.28 2.14 -9.05
N SER A 287 -58.20 1.71 -8.39
CA SER A 287 -58.03 1.89 -6.93
C SER A 287 -57.93 3.35 -6.48
N VAL A 288 -57.33 4.23 -7.29
CA VAL A 288 -57.26 5.67 -7.00
C VAL A 288 -58.61 6.37 -7.25
N SER A 289 -59.43 5.86 -8.18
CA SER A 289 -60.72 6.46 -8.54
C SER A 289 -61.84 6.25 -7.50
N LEU A 290 -61.73 5.25 -6.62
CA LEU A 290 -62.83 4.81 -5.73
C LEU A 290 -62.74 5.28 -4.28
N GLY A 291 -61.70 6.01 -3.87
CA GLY A 291 -61.66 6.80 -2.62
C GLY A 291 -62.17 6.10 -1.34
N ARG A 292 -61.70 4.89 -1.01
CA ARG A 292 -62.08 4.18 0.24
C ARG A 292 -60.87 3.81 1.10
N GLY A 293 -60.99 4.03 2.41
CA GLY A 293 -59.92 3.97 3.42
C GLY A 293 -59.39 2.56 3.74
N GLY A 294 -58.15 2.53 4.25
CA GLY A 294 -57.23 1.39 4.33
C GLY A 294 -57.59 0.17 5.20
N GLY A 295 -58.82 0.02 5.68
CA GLY A 295 -59.25 -1.14 6.48
C GLY A 295 -59.54 -2.41 5.68
N GLU A 296 -60.07 -2.30 4.46
CA GLU A 296 -60.50 -3.46 3.65
C GLU A 296 -59.40 -4.05 2.75
N MET A 297 -58.26 -3.37 2.64
CA MET A 297 -57.14 -3.79 1.77
C MET A 297 -56.42 -5.06 2.29
N GLN A 298 -56.51 -5.36 3.59
CA GLN A 298 -55.97 -6.60 4.17
C GLN A 298 -56.86 -7.84 3.90
N VAL A 299 -58.16 -7.64 3.65
CA VAL A 299 -59.11 -8.74 3.41
C VAL A 299 -59.03 -9.21 1.95
N LEU A 300 -58.83 -8.31 0.99
CA LEU A 300 -58.64 -8.67 -0.42
C LEU A 300 -57.31 -9.40 -0.67
N ALA A 301 -56.23 -8.99 0.01
CA ALA A 301 -54.91 -9.63 -0.10
C ALA A 301 -54.92 -11.08 0.46
N ARG A 302 -55.69 -11.34 1.53
CA ARG A 302 -55.86 -12.70 2.08
C ARG A 302 -56.67 -13.63 1.17
N ASN A 303 -57.66 -13.11 0.46
CA ASN A 303 -58.51 -13.92 -0.42
C ASN A 303 -57.87 -14.25 -1.79
N LEU A 304 -56.92 -13.43 -2.26
CA LEU A 304 -56.14 -13.71 -3.49
C LEU A 304 -55.08 -14.81 -3.30
N ALA A 305 -54.53 -14.96 -2.09
CA ALA A 305 -53.56 -16.02 -1.78
C ALA A 305 -54.17 -17.43 -1.77
N GLN A 306 -55.51 -17.56 -1.67
CA GLN A 306 -56.21 -18.85 -1.57
C GLN A 306 -56.76 -19.40 -2.90
N ARG A 307 -56.61 -18.70 -4.03
CA ARG A 307 -57.22 -19.11 -5.32
C ARG A 307 -56.28 -19.47 -6.48
N VAL A 308 -54.98 -19.60 -6.26
CA VAL A 308 -54.06 -20.12 -7.28
C VAL A 308 -53.68 -21.57 -6.97
N SER A 309 -54.40 -22.50 -7.60
CA SER A 309 -54.13 -23.94 -7.57
C SER A 309 -52.71 -24.24 -8.08
N ARG A 310 -51.93 -24.95 -7.26
CA ARG A 310 -50.51 -25.33 -7.47
C ARG A 310 -50.24 -26.32 -8.61
N SER A 311 -51.24 -26.76 -9.39
CA SER A 311 -51.08 -27.87 -10.34
C SER A 311 -51.16 -27.53 -11.84
N GLN A 312 -51.41 -26.28 -12.25
CA GLN A 312 -51.61 -25.94 -13.68
C GLN A 312 -50.55 -25.02 -14.31
N VAL A 313 -49.49 -24.64 -13.60
CA VAL A 313 -48.43 -23.74 -14.14
C VAL A 313 -47.14 -24.49 -14.56
N ILE A 314 -47.06 -25.82 -14.41
CA ILE A 314 -45.79 -26.54 -14.58
C ILE A 314 -45.42 -26.90 -16.05
N SER A 315 -46.26 -26.63 -17.06
CA SER A 315 -46.07 -27.28 -18.38
C SER A 315 -45.41 -26.47 -19.53
N ARG A 316 -45.09 -25.17 -19.46
CA ARG A 316 -44.71 -24.42 -20.70
C ARG A 316 -43.53 -23.45 -20.69
N TYR A 317 -42.55 -23.64 -19.82
CA TYR A 317 -41.20 -23.08 -20.03
C TYR A 317 -40.13 -24.10 -19.63
N ALA A 318 -39.91 -25.10 -20.48
CA ALA A 318 -38.64 -25.82 -20.46
C ALA A 318 -37.57 -24.89 -21.09
N TYR A 319 -37.08 -23.93 -20.30
CA TYR A 319 -35.71 -23.48 -20.49
C TYR A 319 -34.83 -24.72 -20.42
N SER A 320 -33.89 -24.89 -21.34
CA SER A 320 -32.89 -25.96 -21.25
C SER A 320 -32.22 -25.89 -19.88
N THR A 321 -32.64 -26.76 -18.95
CA THR A 321 -32.09 -26.85 -17.61
C THR A 321 -30.87 -27.77 -17.62
N GLN A 322 -29.93 -27.56 -18.54
CA GLN A 322 -28.57 -27.96 -18.19
C GLN A 322 -28.15 -27.02 -17.07
N ARG A 323 -28.26 -27.49 -15.82
CA ARG A 323 -27.65 -26.83 -14.67
C ARG A 323 -26.15 -26.85 -14.90
N VAL A 324 -25.64 -25.82 -15.55
CA VAL A 324 -24.21 -25.58 -15.64
C VAL A 324 -23.74 -25.28 -14.22
N LYS A 325 -22.85 -26.12 -13.69
CA LYS A 325 -22.26 -25.90 -12.37
C LYS A 325 -21.31 -24.71 -12.49
N ASP A 326 -21.66 -23.60 -11.85
CA ASP A 326 -20.75 -22.49 -11.66
C ASP A 326 -19.67 -22.90 -10.65
N ILE A 327 -18.41 -22.60 -10.98
CA ILE A 327 -17.23 -22.93 -10.17
C ILE A 327 -16.50 -21.67 -9.70
N GLY A 328 -17.11 -20.49 -9.87
CA GLY A 328 -16.53 -19.19 -9.55
C GLY A 328 -15.70 -18.57 -10.66
N GLN A 329 -15.45 -19.28 -11.77
CA GLN A 329 -14.76 -18.74 -12.95
C GLN A 329 -15.38 -19.24 -14.26
N PRO A 330 -15.13 -18.57 -15.39
CA PRO A 330 -15.60 -19.03 -16.69
C PRO A 330 -15.14 -20.45 -17.00
N THR A 331 -16.04 -21.22 -17.62
CA THR A 331 -15.79 -22.56 -18.17
C THR A 331 -16.41 -22.65 -19.57
N PRO A 332 -16.04 -23.63 -20.40
CA PRO A 332 -16.68 -23.81 -21.71
C PRO A 332 -18.20 -24.02 -21.60
N ALA A 333 -18.67 -24.66 -20.53
CA ALA A 333 -20.09 -24.88 -20.28
C ALA A 333 -20.82 -23.60 -19.86
N SER A 334 -20.20 -22.74 -19.03
CA SER A 334 -20.83 -21.50 -18.55
C SER A 334 -20.67 -20.32 -19.53
N HIS A 335 -19.58 -20.31 -20.31
CA HIS A 335 -19.22 -19.23 -21.22
C HIS A 335 -18.74 -19.76 -22.57
N PRO A 336 -19.59 -20.46 -23.35
CA PRO A 336 -19.21 -21.03 -24.65
C PRO A 336 -18.87 -19.96 -25.71
N HIS A 337 -19.26 -18.70 -25.48
CA HIS A 337 -18.89 -17.56 -26.32
C HIS A 337 -17.48 -17.03 -26.04
N LEU A 338 -16.90 -17.39 -24.89
CA LEU A 338 -15.58 -16.93 -24.44
C LEU A 338 -14.54 -18.05 -24.47
N MET A 339 -14.95 -19.28 -24.19
CA MET A 339 -14.05 -20.42 -24.01
C MET A 339 -14.46 -21.60 -24.88
N ALA A 340 -13.49 -22.21 -25.55
CA ALA A 340 -13.68 -23.43 -26.32
C ALA A 340 -13.64 -24.70 -25.43
N GLU A 341 -14.26 -25.78 -25.88
CA GLU A 341 -14.16 -27.10 -25.26
C GLU A 341 -12.69 -27.50 -24.99
N GLY A 342 -12.38 -27.92 -23.76
CA GLY A 342 -11.03 -28.27 -23.30
C GLY A 342 -10.18 -27.09 -22.80
N GLU A 343 -10.65 -25.85 -22.89
CA GLU A 343 -9.98 -24.70 -22.29
C GLU A 343 -10.22 -24.59 -20.78
N VAL A 344 -9.18 -24.21 -20.03
CA VAL A 344 -9.24 -23.91 -18.58
C VAL A 344 -9.28 -22.41 -18.34
N THR A 345 -8.57 -21.66 -19.17
CA THR A 345 -8.69 -20.21 -19.31
C THR A 345 -8.81 -19.88 -20.80
N PRO A 346 -9.43 -18.75 -21.18
CA PRO A 346 -9.65 -18.43 -22.58
C PRO A 346 -8.36 -18.49 -23.40
N GLY A 347 -8.35 -19.31 -24.45
CA GLY A 347 -7.18 -19.52 -25.32
C GLY A 347 -6.14 -20.53 -24.83
N ILE A 348 -6.19 -21.00 -23.57
CA ILE A 348 -5.24 -21.99 -23.03
C ILE A 348 -5.97 -23.28 -22.64
N ARG A 349 -5.58 -24.37 -23.32
CA ARG A 349 -6.14 -25.70 -23.10
C ARG A 349 -5.55 -26.41 -21.88
N ILE A 350 -6.30 -27.35 -21.33
CA ILE A 350 -5.86 -28.15 -20.17
C ILE A 350 -4.55 -28.92 -20.45
N GLU A 351 -4.34 -29.39 -21.67
CA GLU A 351 -3.13 -30.11 -22.05
C GLU A 351 -1.88 -29.24 -21.89
N GLU A 352 -1.99 -27.93 -22.12
CA GLU A 352 -0.89 -27.00 -21.96
C GLU A 352 -0.54 -26.81 -20.48
N TYR A 353 -1.54 -26.70 -19.60
CA TYR A 353 -1.31 -26.65 -18.16
C TYR A 353 -0.65 -27.92 -17.63
N ILE A 354 -1.08 -29.10 -18.06
CA ILE A 354 -0.44 -30.38 -17.72
C ILE A 354 1.02 -30.38 -18.21
N GLY A 355 1.27 -29.91 -19.44
CA GLY A 355 2.61 -29.80 -20.00
C GLY A 355 3.53 -28.87 -19.19
N ARG A 356 3.02 -27.73 -18.72
CA ARG A 356 3.76 -26.79 -17.85
C ARG A 356 4.16 -27.44 -16.54
N ARG A 357 3.23 -28.16 -15.90
CA ARG A 357 3.47 -28.89 -14.64
C ARG A 357 4.50 -30.00 -14.80
N LYS A 358 4.43 -30.75 -15.90
CA LYS A 358 5.41 -31.79 -16.23
C LYS A 358 6.80 -31.21 -16.42
N LYS A 359 6.94 -30.13 -17.21
CA LYS A 359 8.23 -29.43 -17.40
C LYS A 359 8.80 -28.91 -16.09
N LEU A 360 7.97 -28.36 -15.20
CA LEU A 360 8.44 -27.93 -13.89
C LEU A 360 8.95 -29.12 -13.06
N ALA A 361 8.21 -30.23 -13.02
CA ALA A 361 8.64 -31.42 -12.30
C ALA A 361 9.96 -32.01 -12.85
N GLU A 362 10.22 -31.90 -14.16
CA GLU A 362 11.47 -32.32 -14.80
C GLU A 362 12.67 -31.41 -14.47
N LEU A 363 12.43 -30.11 -14.27
CA LEU A 363 13.49 -29.15 -13.90
C LEU A 363 13.89 -29.24 -12.42
N LEU A 364 12.97 -29.67 -11.57
CA LEU A 364 13.24 -29.76 -10.14
C LEU A 364 14.03 -31.03 -9.80
N PRO A 365 14.90 -30.99 -8.77
CA PRO A 365 15.62 -32.18 -8.31
C PRO A 365 14.67 -33.34 -7.94
N GLN A 366 15.12 -34.58 -8.05
CA GLN A 366 14.33 -35.74 -7.63
C GLN A 366 13.90 -35.63 -6.16
N ASN A 367 12.71 -36.16 -5.86
CA ASN A 367 12.09 -36.09 -4.53
C ASN A 367 12.02 -34.65 -3.98
N SER A 368 11.58 -33.70 -4.82
CA SER A 368 11.35 -32.31 -4.41
C SER A 368 9.87 -31.95 -4.46
N LEU A 369 9.54 -30.92 -3.70
CA LEU A 369 8.18 -30.39 -3.56
C LEU A 369 8.17 -28.92 -3.96
N ALA A 370 7.35 -28.54 -4.93
CA ALA A 370 7.10 -27.14 -5.25
C ALA A 370 5.74 -26.68 -4.70
N ILE A 371 5.73 -25.57 -3.97
CA ILE A 371 4.53 -24.99 -3.35
C ILE A 371 4.29 -23.61 -3.95
N VAL A 372 3.12 -23.40 -4.54
CA VAL A 372 2.64 -22.09 -5.04
C VAL A 372 1.28 -21.76 -4.44
N SER A 373 1.10 -20.52 -4.02
CA SER A 373 -0.15 -20.06 -3.39
C SER A 373 -0.88 -19.07 -4.30
N SER A 374 -2.21 -19.10 -4.27
CA SER A 374 -3.01 -18.06 -4.90
C SER A 374 -2.69 -16.69 -4.27
N ALA A 375 -2.88 -15.61 -5.03
CA ALA A 375 -2.80 -14.26 -4.51
C ALA A 375 -3.80 -14.05 -3.35
N PRO A 376 -3.43 -13.27 -2.32
CA PRO A 376 -4.37 -12.84 -1.31
C PRO A 376 -5.36 -11.82 -1.89
N MET A 377 -6.55 -11.74 -1.31
CA MET A 377 -7.48 -10.65 -1.59
C MET A 377 -6.91 -9.34 -1.02
N LYS A 378 -6.68 -8.36 -1.88
CA LYS A 378 -6.23 -7.02 -1.44
C LYS A 378 -7.43 -6.16 -1.11
N MET A 379 -7.39 -5.49 0.03
CA MET A 379 -8.49 -4.64 0.52
C MET A 379 -8.20 -3.18 0.22
N MET A 380 -9.14 -2.48 -0.43
CA MET A 380 -9.11 -1.03 -0.66
C MET A 380 -9.47 -0.27 0.61
N THR A 381 -10.48 -0.77 1.32
CA THR A 381 -10.85 -0.37 2.69
C THR A 381 -11.09 -1.63 3.51
N ASP A 382 -11.35 -1.52 4.81
CA ASP A 382 -11.56 -2.66 5.70
C ASP A 382 -12.60 -3.68 5.20
N VAL A 383 -13.55 -3.28 4.35
CA VAL A 383 -14.64 -4.13 3.84
C VAL A 383 -14.77 -4.16 2.31
N VAL A 384 -14.02 -3.33 1.58
CA VAL A 384 -14.12 -3.25 0.11
C VAL A 384 -12.86 -3.83 -0.53
N PRO A 385 -12.94 -4.95 -1.27
CA PRO A 385 -11.78 -5.51 -1.95
C PRO A 385 -11.45 -4.74 -3.24
N TYR A 386 -10.17 -4.72 -3.61
CA TYR A 386 -9.76 -4.42 -4.98
C TYR A 386 -10.20 -5.55 -5.93
N THR A 387 -10.28 -5.25 -7.23
CA THR A 387 -10.49 -6.30 -8.24
C THR A 387 -9.37 -7.34 -8.16
N PHE A 388 -9.75 -8.58 -7.87
CA PHE A 388 -8.79 -9.68 -7.70
C PHE A 388 -7.88 -9.83 -8.93
N ARG A 389 -6.58 -10.01 -8.68
CA ARG A 389 -5.57 -10.37 -9.69
C ARG A 389 -4.78 -11.55 -9.14
N GLN A 390 -4.75 -12.63 -9.90
CA GLN A 390 -4.09 -13.86 -9.47
C GLN A 390 -2.56 -13.72 -9.47
N GLU A 391 -1.91 -14.51 -8.64
CA GLU A 391 -0.46 -14.70 -8.66
C GLU A 391 -0.06 -15.42 -9.96
N ALA A 392 0.98 -14.93 -10.63
CA ALA A 392 1.28 -15.34 -11.99
C ALA A 392 1.76 -16.80 -12.09
N ASP A 393 2.56 -17.29 -11.15
CA ASP A 393 3.03 -18.68 -11.15
C ASP A 393 1.89 -19.66 -10.82
N TYR A 394 1.04 -19.32 -9.85
CA TYR A 394 -0.16 -20.08 -9.51
C TYR A 394 -1.12 -20.15 -10.70
N LEU A 395 -1.39 -19.01 -11.36
CA LEU A 395 -2.22 -18.99 -12.56
C LEU A 395 -1.59 -19.81 -13.70
N TYR A 396 -0.29 -19.68 -13.91
CA TYR A 396 0.44 -20.35 -14.99
C TYR A 396 0.40 -21.87 -14.87
N LEU A 397 0.48 -22.40 -13.64
CA LEU A 397 0.52 -23.84 -13.36
C LEU A 397 -0.86 -24.48 -13.22
N THR A 398 -1.86 -23.73 -12.74
CA THR A 398 -3.17 -24.30 -12.37
C THR A 398 -4.32 -23.86 -13.27
N GLY A 399 -4.26 -22.65 -13.84
CA GLY A 399 -5.40 -22.02 -14.53
C GLY A 399 -6.52 -21.55 -13.57
N CYS A 400 -6.34 -21.69 -12.26
CA CYS A 400 -7.31 -21.27 -11.27
C CYS A 400 -7.25 -19.75 -11.04
N GLN A 401 -8.36 -19.07 -11.26
CA GLN A 401 -8.51 -17.61 -11.15
C GLN A 401 -9.13 -17.17 -9.82
N GLN A 402 -9.27 -18.10 -8.86
CA GLN A 402 -9.89 -17.86 -7.57
C GLN A 402 -8.85 -17.69 -6.44
N PRO A 403 -9.16 -16.89 -5.41
CA PRO A 403 -8.29 -16.73 -4.24
C PRO A 403 -8.36 -17.93 -3.29
N GLY A 404 -7.45 -17.96 -2.32
CA GLY A 404 -7.50 -18.82 -1.14
C GLY A 404 -6.89 -20.22 -1.28
N GLY A 405 -6.54 -20.64 -2.50
CA GLY A 405 -5.98 -21.96 -2.79
C GLY A 405 -4.45 -22.06 -2.65
N VAL A 406 -3.96 -23.29 -2.44
CA VAL A 406 -2.53 -23.64 -2.45
C VAL A 406 -2.35 -24.85 -3.35
N ALA A 407 -1.42 -24.78 -4.29
CA ALA A 407 -1.07 -25.87 -5.18
C ALA A 407 0.33 -26.38 -4.88
N VAL A 408 0.46 -27.70 -4.89
CA VAL A 408 1.66 -28.44 -4.55
C VAL A 408 1.97 -29.39 -5.70
N LEU A 409 3.22 -29.38 -6.13
CA LEU A 409 3.71 -30.11 -7.29
C LEU A 409 4.90 -30.97 -6.89
N SER A 410 4.83 -32.26 -7.20
CA SER A 410 5.96 -33.18 -7.07
C SER A 410 5.88 -34.27 -8.14
N SER A 411 7.01 -34.92 -8.42
CA SER A 411 7.05 -36.06 -9.32
C SER A 411 6.24 -37.27 -8.82
N GLU A 412 6.10 -37.41 -7.50
CA GLU A 412 5.37 -38.51 -6.86
C GLU A 412 3.86 -38.28 -6.85
N HIS A 413 3.42 -37.08 -6.48
CA HIS A 413 2.00 -36.80 -6.25
C HIS A 413 1.30 -36.10 -7.41
N GLY A 414 2.02 -35.65 -8.44
CA GLY A 414 1.49 -34.78 -9.47
C GLY A 414 1.10 -33.42 -8.90
N LEU A 415 0.02 -32.85 -9.41
CA LEU A 415 -0.63 -31.65 -8.88
C LEU A 415 -1.58 -32.03 -7.73
N CYS A 416 -1.26 -31.56 -6.53
CA CYS A 416 -2.13 -31.56 -5.38
C CYS A 416 -2.66 -30.14 -5.11
N MET A 417 -3.97 -29.94 -5.04
CA MET A 417 -4.57 -28.62 -4.76
C MET A 417 -5.37 -28.62 -3.45
N PHE A 418 -5.06 -27.67 -2.59
CA PHE A 418 -5.82 -27.36 -1.38
C PHE A 418 -6.74 -26.19 -1.67
N MET A 419 -8.05 -26.43 -1.66
CA MET A 419 -9.08 -25.49 -2.10
C MET A 419 -9.89 -24.94 -0.93
N PRO A 420 -10.29 -23.65 -0.97
CA PRO A 420 -11.15 -23.07 0.06
C PRO A 420 -12.50 -23.78 0.16
N GLU A 421 -13.08 -23.74 1.36
CA GLU A 421 -14.47 -24.12 1.61
C GLU A 421 -15.34 -22.86 1.62
N SER A 422 -16.53 -22.96 1.04
CA SER A 422 -17.50 -21.86 1.00
C SER A 422 -18.78 -22.27 1.72
N THR A 423 -19.27 -21.41 2.60
CA THR A 423 -20.59 -21.54 3.19
C THR A 423 -21.66 -20.98 2.23
N PRO A 424 -22.96 -21.32 2.40
CA PRO A 424 -24.03 -20.68 1.64
C PRO A 424 -24.05 -19.15 1.77
N ASN A 425 -23.59 -18.63 2.91
CA ASN A 425 -23.46 -17.19 3.11
C ASN A 425 -22.32 -16.63 2.25
N ASP A 426 -21.15 -17.25 2.23
CA ASP A 426 -20.03 -16.78 1.39
C ASP A 426 -20.43 -16.73 -0.09
N ILE A 427 -21.14 -17.75 -0.56
CA ILE A 427 -21.65 -17.81 -1.95
C ILE A 427 -22.64 -16.67 -2.22
N ALA A 428 -23.53 -16.37 -1.28
CA ALA A 428 -24.49 -15.29 -1.42
C ALA A 428 -23.82 -13.90 -1.51
N TRP A 429 -22.65 -13.72 -0.90
CA TRP A 429 -21.93 -12.44 -0.86
C TRP A 429 -20.86 -12.30 -1.95
N GLN A 430 -20.15 -13.39 -2.26
CA GLN A 430 -18.92 -13.36 -3.08
C GLN A 430 -19.05 -14.16 -4.37
N GLY A 431 -20.13 -14.94 -4.53
CA GLY A 431 -20.31 -15.88 -5.62
C GLY A 431 -19.72 -17.26 -5.32
N GLU A 432 -19.90 -18.18 -6.27
CA GLU A 432 -19.36 -19.52 -6.17
C GLU A 432 -17.83 -19.51 -6.10
N VAL A 433 -17.26 -20.49 -5.41
CA VAL A 433 -15.80 -20.63 -5.25
C VAL A 433 -15.35 -21.98 -5.79
N ALA A 434 -14.19 -22.01 -6.44
CA ALA A 434 -13.61 -23.26 -6.91
C ALA A 434 -13.25 -24.16 -5.73
N GLY A 435 -14.06 -25.17 -5.48
CA GLY A 435 -13.82 -26.19 -4.45
C GLY A 435 -12.99 -27.38 -4.94
N VAL A 436 -12.87 -28.40 -4.09
CA VAL A 436 -12.17 -29.68 -4.34
C VAL A 436 -12.62 -30.35 -5.65
N ASP A 437 -13.92 -30.30 -5.92
CA ASP A 437 -14.53 -30.81 -7.16
C ASP A 437 -13.97 -30.13 -8.41
N ALA A 438 -13.81 -28.81 -8.37
CA ALA A 438 -13.30 -28.03 -9.50
C ALA A 438 -11.81 -28.31 -9.71
N ALA A 439 -11.03 -28.44 -8.64
CA ALA A 439 -9.63 -28.85 -8.72
C ALA A 439 -9.44 -30.18 -9.45
N SER A 440 -10.26 -31.18 -9.12
CA SER A 440 -10.18 -32.49 -9.76
C SER A 440 -10.70 -32.47 -11.21
N LYS A 441 -11.90 -31.90 -11.44
CA LYS A 441 -12.60 -32.03 -12.72
C LYS A 441 -12.12 -31.05 -13.79
N VAL A 442 -11.77 -29.82 -13.39
CA VAL A 442 -11.45 -28.70 -14.29
C VAL A 442 -9.94 -28.48 -14.36
N PHE A 443 -9.25 -28.33 -13.22
CA PHE A 443 -7.80 -28.08 -13.20
C PHE A 443 -6.96 -29.35 -13.38
N LYS A 444 -7.61 -30.53 -13.36
CA LYS A 444 -7.00 -31.87 -13.44
C LYS A 444 -5.89 -32.06 -12.42
N ALA A 445 -6.17 -31.68 -11.17
CA ALA A 445 -5.35 -32.06 -10.05
C ALA A 445 -5.51 -33.57 -9.79
N GLU A 446 -4.39 -34.29 -9.69
CA GLU A 446 -4.36 -35.70 -9.31
C GLU A 446 -4.84 -35.90 -7.87
N GLN A 447 -4.61 -34.89 -7.02
CA GLN A 447 -5.10 -34.86 -5.65
C GLN A 447 -5.75 -33.51 -5.34
N ALA A 448 -6.86 -33.53 -4.61
CA ALA A 448 -7.51 -32.31 -4.18
C ALA A 448 -8.09 -32.47 -2.78
N TYR A 449 -7.85 -31.48 -1.92
CA TYR A 449 -8.32 -31.48 -0.54
C TYR A 449 -8.88 -30.11 -0.17
N SER A 450 -9.71 -30.09 0.87
CA SER A 450 -10.07 -28.84 1.52
C SER A 450 -8.83 -28.18 2.13
N ILE A 451 -8.79 -26.85 2.13
CA ILE A 451 -7.73 -26.05 2.74
C ILE A 451 -7.57 -26.34 4.24
N SER A 452 -8.63 -26.82 4.91
CA SER A 452 -8.58 -27.23 6.32
C SER A 452 -7.66 -28.44 6.55
N LYS A 453 -7.47 -29.29 5.55
CA LYS A 453 -6.56 -30.46 5.59
C LYS A 453 -5.12 -30.13 5.21
N LEU A 454 -4.82 -28.88 4.84
CA LEU A 454 -3.48 -28.47 4.43
C LEU A 454 -2.43 -28.75 5.52
N PRO A 455 -2.63 -28.40 6.81
CA PRO A 455 -1.58 -28.59 7.81
C PRO A 455 -1.16 -30.04 7.99
N GLU A 456 -2.08 -30.99 7.92
CA GLU A 456 -1.79 -32.43 8.07
C GLU A 456 -1.04 -32.96 6.84
N ILE A 457 -1.65 -32.82 5.65
CA ILE A 457 -1.17 -33.46 4.43
C ILE A 457 0.11 -32.79 3.93
N LEU A 458 0.19 -31.46 3.96
CA LEU A 458 1.37 -30.76 3.47
C LEU A 458 2.58 -30.97 4.39
N SER A 459 2.38 -31.07 5.71
CA SER A 459 3.46 -31.39 6.64
C SER A 459 4.06 -32.77 6.34
N ASP A 460 3.23 -33.77 6.03
CA ASP A 460 3.71 -35.10 5.65
C ASP A 460 4.50 -35.07 4.32
N MET A 461 4.00 -34.35 3.31
CA MET A 461 4.70 -34.16 2.03
C MET A 461 6.03 -33.42 2.20
N ILE A 462 6.08 -32.39 3.06
CA ILE A 462 7.33 -31.67 3.37
C ILE A 462 8.33 -32.62 4.04
N ARG A 463 7.86 -33.47 4.98
CA ARG A 463 8.71 -34.40 5.72
C ARG A 463 9.35 -35.47 4.84
N SER A 464 8.62 -35.99 3.85
CA SER A 464 9.13 -36.97 2.89
C SER A 464 10.04 -36.36 1.81
N SER A 465 9.90 -35.07 1.54
CA SER A 465 10.67 -34.39 0.50
C SER A 465 12.14 -34.15 0.88
N SER A 466 13.01 -34.22 -0.12
CA SER A 466 14.43 -33.86 0.02
C SER A 466 14.65 -32.34 0.03
N LYS A 467 13.89 -31.62 -0.80
CA LYS A 467 13.92 -30.16 -0.97
C LYS A 467 12.52 -29.60 -1.15
N VAL A 468 12.30 -28.40 -0.64
CA VAL A 468 11.04 -27.66 -0.79
C VAL A 468 11.32 -26.37 -1.55
N PHE A 469 10.60 -26.14 -2.63
CA PHE A 469 10.68 -24.93 -3.44
C PHE A 469 9.40 -24.12 -3.26
N HIS A 470 9.52 -22.83 -3.01
CA HIS A 470 8.36 -21.93 -3.01
C HIS A 470 8.73 -20.55 -3.52
N ASN A 471 7.74 -19.74 -3.85
CA ASN A 471 7.96 -18.34 -4.18
C ASN A 471 8.04 -17.53 -2.87
N ASP A 472 9.19 -16.92 -2.59
CA ASP A 472 9.44 -16.16 -1.36
C ASP A 472 8.60 -14.88 -1.30
N GLN A 473 8.36 -14.25 -2.45
CA GLN A 473 7.66 -12.97 -2.54
C GLN A 473 6.14 -13.12 -2.35
N THR A 474 5.60 -14.28 -2.71
CA THR A 474 4.15 -14.57 -2.71
C THR A 474 3.77 -15.69 -1.74
N ALA A 475 4.67 -16.01 -0.81
CA ALA A 475 4.48 -17.06 0.17
C ALA A 475 3.26 -16.82 1.06
N SER A 476 2.50 -17.89 1.32
CA SER A 476 1.34 -17.85 2.20
C SER A 476 1.70 -18.29 3.61
N GLN A 477 1.30 -17.50 4.60
CA GLN A 477 1.41 -17.85 6.02
C GLN A 477 0.72 -19.18 6.36
N LYS A 478 -0.24 -19.64 5.55
CA LYS A 478 -0.93 -20.92 5.73
C LYS A 478 0.03 -22.11 5.76
N TYR A 479 1.09 -22.10 4.95
CA TYR A 479 2.08 -23.18 4.91
C TYR A 479 3.42 -22.79 5.53
N THR A 480 3.85 -21.51 5.43
CA THR A 480 5.13 -21.11 6.01
C THR A 480 5.14 -21.15 7.54
N ASN A 481 3.95 -21.13 8.17
CA ASN A 481 3.83 -21.26 9.62
C ASN A 481 3.88 -22.71 10.12
N LEU A 482 3.82 -23.71 9.23
CA LEU A 482 3.93 -25.12 9.62
C LEU A 482 5.31 -25.41 10.22
N ASP A 483 5.34 -26.23 11.27
CA ASP A 483 6.58 -26.56 11.97
C ASP A 483 7.54 -27.35 11.06
N GLU A 484 7.02 -28.24 10.21
CA GLU A 484 7.80 -28.96 9.20
C GLU A 484 8.44 -28.03 8.16
N PHE A 485 7.72 -26.97 7.76
CA PHE A 485 8.27 -25.97 6.84
C PHE A 485 9.41 -25.20 7.49
N LYS A 486 9.19 -24.67 8.71
CA LYS A 486 10.21 -23.94 9.47
C LYS A 486 11.46 -24.79 9.75
N LYS A 487 11.26 -26.07 10.12
CA LYS A 487 12.34 -27.03 10.33
C LYS A 487 13.10 -27.30 9.02
N SER A 488 12.39 -27.43 7.90
CA SER A 488 13.06 -27.61 6.59
C SER A 488 13.83 -26.35 6.18
N ALA A 489 13.33 -25.16 6.50
CA ALA A 489 13.99 -23.89 6.24
C ALA A 489 15.27 -23.74 7.08
N SER A 490 15.23 -24.06 8.38
CA SER A 490 16.42 -24.01 9.25
C SER A 490 17.50 -25.01 8.84
N LEU A 491 17.11 -26.14 8.23
CA LEU A 491 18.02 -27.12 7.62
C LEU A 491 18.51 -26.72 6.22
N GLY A 492 18.15 -25.54 5.71
CA GLY A 492 18.55 -25.06 4.39
C GLY A 492 17.93 -25.83 3.21
N LYS A 493 16.88 -26.65 3.46
CA LYS A 493 16.16 -27.43 2.43
C LYS A 493 15.17 -26.60 1.62
N VAL A 494 14.72 -25.47 2.16
CA VAL A 494 13.79 -24.56 1.48
C VAL A 494 14.57 -23.66 0.51
N LYS A 495 14.11 -23.58 -0.73
CA LYS A 495 14.74 -22.83 -1.83
C LYS A 495 13.70 -22.02 -2.60
N SER A 496 14.16 -21.00 -3.31
CA SER A 496 13.29 -20.20 -4.18
C SER A 496 12.88 -20.99 -5.41
N LEU A 497 11.59 -20.94 -5.75
CA LEU A 497 11.02 -21.54 -6.96
C LEU A 497 11.15 -20.60 -8.18
N SER A 498 11.36 -19.31 -7.94
CA SER A 498 11.28 -18.24 -8.95
C SER A 498 12.15 -18.47 -10.18
N SER A 499 13.39 -18.95 -10.02
CA SER A 499 14.28 -19.23 -11.16
C SER A 499 13.67 -20.24 -12.14
N PHE A 500 13.04 -21.30 -11.61
CA PHE A 500 12.44 -22.36 -12.43
C PHE A 500 11.14 -21.89 -13.11
N THR A 501 10.25 -21.20 -12.38
CA THR A 501 9.00 -20.71 -12.97
C THR A 501 9.26 -19.60 -13.98
N HIS A 502 10.23 -18.72 -13.73
CA HIS A 502 10.63 -17.67 -14.67
C HIS A 502 11.24 -18.25 -15.95
N GLU A 503 12.07 -19.28 -15.86
CA GLU A 503 12.63 -19.98 -17.04
C GLU A 503 11.51 -20.57 -17.91
N LEU A 504 10.53 -21.24 -17.29
CA LEU A 504 9.38 -21.79 -18.01
C LEU A 504 8.53 -20.72 -18.67
N ARG A 505 8.32 -19.58 -18.00
CA ARG A 505 7.50 -18.45 -18.50
C ARG A 505 8.26 -17.57 -19.49
N LEU A 506 9.58 -17.73 -19.62
CA LEU A 506 10.39 -16.92 -20.53
C LEU A 506 10.04 -17.22 -21.99
N ILE A 507 9.90 -18.50 -22.34
CA ILE A 507 9.59 -18.97 -23.70
C ILE A 507 8.09 -19.24 -23.85
N LYS A 508 7.44 -18.45 -24.70
CA LYS A 508 5.97 -18.46 -24.85
C LYS A 508 5.53 -19.54 -25.83
N SER A 509 4.46 -20.24 -25.50
CA SER A 509 3.76 -21.15 -26.41
C SER A 509 3.03 -20.38 -27.52
N PRO A 510 2.62 -21.04 -28.63
CA PRO A 510 1.79 -20.42 -29.66
C PRO A 510 0.49 -19.80 -29.12
N ALA A 511 -0.12 -20.42 -28.10
CA ALA A 511 -1.35 -19.93 -27.48
C ALA A 511 -1.08 -18.67 -26.64
N GLU A 512 0.02 -18.64 -25.89
CA GLU A 512 0.46 -17.45 -25.14
C GLU A 512 0.78 -16.28 -26.08
N LEU A 513 1.50 -16.56 -27.18
CA LEU A 513 1.79 -15.56 -28.21
C LEU A 513 0.52 -15.00 -28.86
N LYS A 514 -0.52 -15.82 -29.04
CA LYS A 514 -1.81 -15.36 -29.54
C LYS A 514 -2.44 -14.35 -28.56
N LEU A 515 -2.48 -14.67 -27.27
CA LEU A 515 -3.02 -13.76 -26.23
C LEU A 515 -2.22 -12.45 -26.12
N MET A 516 -0.88 -12.53 -26.21
CA MET A 516 -0.03 -11.32 -26.24
C MET A 516 -0.31 -10.45 -27.46
N ARG A 517 -0.48 -11.05 -28.66
CA ARG A 517 -0.84 -10.31 -29.89
C ARG A 517 -2.22 -9.66 -29.78
N GLU A 518 -3.18 -10.36 -29.21
CA GLU A 518 -4.53 -9.83 -29.00
C GLU A 518 -4.53 -8.66 -28.01
N SER A 519 -3.83 -8.80 -26.88
CA SER A 519 -3.63 -7.69 -25.94
C SER A 519 -3.00 -6.47 -26.63
N ALA A 520 -1.92 -6.67 -27.40
CA ALA A 520 -1.29 -5.59 -28.14
C ALA A 520 -2.21 -4.95 -29.20
N SER A 521 -3.04 -5.75 -29.87
CA SER A 521 -4.04 -5.24 -30.83
C SER A 521 -5.08 -4.35 -30.15
N ILE A 522 -5.59 -4.77 -28.99
CA ILE A 522 -6.53 -3.97 -28.18
C ILE A 522 -5.87 -2.65 -27.78
N ALA A 523 -4.65 -2.72 -27.24
CA ALA A 523 -3.91 -1.55 -26.78
C ALA A 523 -3.60 -0.57 -27.92
N CYS A 524 -3.16 -1.05 -29.08
CA CYS A 524 -2.94 -0.24 -30.29
C CYS A 524 -4.23 0.46 -30.76
N GLN A 525 -5.35 -0.26 -30.80
CA GLN A 525 -6.63 0.34 -31.19
C GLN A 525 -7.09 1.40 -30.19
N GLY A 526 -6.92 1.15 -28.89
CA GLY A 526 -7.24 2.12 -27.84
C GLY A 526 -6.40 3.38 -27.96
N LEU A 527 -5.09 3.22 -28.13
CA LEU A 527 -4.15 4.31 -28.35
C LEU A 527 -4.53 5.16 -29.57
N LEU A 528 -4.81 4.54 -30.73
CA LEU A 528 -5.21 5.26 -31.95
C LEU A 528 -6.46 6.11 -31.71
N LYS A 529 -7.45 5.59 -30.99
CA LYS A 529 -8.66 6.34 -30.62
C LYS A 529 -8.34 7.48 -29.64
N THR A 530 -7.39 7.30 -28.74
CA THR A 530 -6.93 8.35 -27.82
C THR A 530 -6.15 9.45 -28.56
N MET A 531 -5.27 9.11 -29.51
CA MET A 531 -4.55 10.08 -30.34
C MET A 531 -5.51 10.96 -31.15
N LEU A 532 -6.58 10.38 -31.71
CA LEU A 532 -7.61 11.14 -32.41
C LEU A 532 -8.41 12.06 -31.46
N HIS A 533 -8.62 11.61 -30.22
CA HIS A 533 -9.38 12.34 -29.22
C HIS A 533 -8.61 13.53 -28.62
N SER A 534 -7.28 13.43 -28.53
CA SER A 534 -6.42 14.45 -27.91
C SER A 534 -6.48 15.82 -28.60
N LYS A 535 -6.88 15.87 -29.87
CA LYS A 535 -7.04 17.14 -30.59
C LYS A 535 -8.16 18.02 -30.00
N GLY A 536 -9.23 17.40 -29.50
CA GLY A 536 -10.35 18.13 -28.87
C GLY A 536 -10.20 18.29 -27.36
N TYR A 537 -9.48 17.36 -26.72
CA TYR A 537 -9.40 17.23 -25.27
C TYR A 537 -7.95 16.93 -24.83
N PRO A 538 -7.05 17.91 -24.88
CA PRO A 538 -5.64 17.74 -24.55
C PRO A 538 -5.42 17.79 -23.02
N ASP A 539 -6.13 16.99 -22.26
CA ASP A 539 -6.00 16.89 -20.80
C ASP A 539 -5.52 15.49 -20.45
N GLU A 540 -4.44 15.37 -19.69
CA GLU A 540 -3.77 14.09 -19.39
C GLU A 540 -4.75 13.07 -18.79
N GLY A 541 -5.56 13.50 -17.81
CA GLY A 541 -6.56 12.66 -17.16
C GLY A 541 -7.70 12.22 -18.08
N ILE A 542 -8.10 13.07 -19.04
CA ILE A 542 -9.10 12.70 -20.06
C ILE A 542 -8.52 11.63 -20.99
N LEU A 543 -7.26 11.78 -21.41
CA LEU A 543 -6.60 10.80 -22.26
C LEU A 543 -6.35 9.47 -21.54
N ALA A 544 -5.99 9.51 -20.25
CA ALA A 544 -5.90 8.33 -19.40
C ALA A 544 -7.24 7.57 -19.31
N ALA A 545 -8.33 8.29 -19.02
CA ALA A 545 -9.67 7.71 -18.99
C ALA A 545 -10.10 7.17 -20.36
N LYS A 546 -9.77 7.88 -21.43
CA LYS A 546 -10.09 7.48 -22.81
C LYS A 546 -9.41 6.18 -23.18
N VAL A 547 -8.11 6.06 -22.90
CA VAL A 547 -7.36 4.86 -23.29
C VAL A 547 -7.82 3.64 -22.47
N GLU A 548 -8.10 3.81 -21.17
CA GLU A 548 -8.67 2.73 -20.36
C GLU A 548 -10.04 2.29 -20.90
N TYR A 549 -10.95 3.24 -21.18
CA TYR A 549 -12.26 2.95 -21.75
C TYR A 549 -12.14 2.12 -23.05
N GLU A 550 -11.28 2.54 -23.97
CA GLU A 550 -11.13 1.86 -25.25
C GLU A 550 -10.52 0.46 -25.11
N CYS A 551 -9.60 0.24 -24.18
CA CYS A 551 -9.09 -1.10 -23.89
C CYS A 551 -10.19 -2.00 -23.31
N ARG A 552 -10.94 -1.50 -22.32
CA ARG A 552 -11.95 -2.30 -21.60
C ARG A 552 -13.15 -2.67 -22.49
N ILE A 553 -13.63 -1.76 -23.33
CA ILE A 553 -14.75 -2.05 -24.23
C ILE A 553 -14.40 -3.09 -25.30
N ARG A 554 -13.11 -3.36 -25.51
CA ARG A 554 -12.58 -4.40 -26.42
C ARG A 554 -12.22 -5.71 -25.72
N GLY A 555 -12.56 -5.85 -24.45
CA GLY A 555 -12.43 -7.11 -23.71
C GLY A 555 -11.19 -7.23 -22.81
N ALA A 556 -10.32 -6.21 -22.74
CA ALA A 556 -9.27 -6.21 -21.74
C ALA A 556 -9.88 -6.15 -20.33
N GLN A 557 -9.41 -7.00 -19.41
CA GLN A 557 -9.96 -7.01 -18.04
C GLN A 557 -9.55 -5.77 -17.25
N ARG A 558 -8.37 -5.22 -17.56
CA ARG A 558 -7.75 -4.07 -16.89
C ARG A 558 -6.59 -3.51 -17.71
N MET A 559 -6.05 -2.37 -17.28
CA MET A 559 -4.75 -1.89 -17.75
C MET A 559 -3.63 -2.76 -17.14
N ALA A 560 -2.54 -2.97 -17.89
CA ALA A 560 -1.41 -3.78 -17.44
C ALA A 560 -0.65 -3.11 -16.27
N PHE A 561 -0.63 -1.77 -16.30
CA PHE A 561 -0.09 -0.87 -15.30
C PHE A 561 -0.86 0.45 -15.37
N ASN A 562 -0.64 1.34 -14.40
CA ASN A 562 -1.23 2.67 -14.43
C ASN A 562 -0.68 3.44 -15.65
N PRO A 563 -1.54 3.89 -16.59
CA PRO A 563 -1.06 4.61 -17.75
C PRO A 563 -0.25 5.85 -17.35
N VAL A 564 0.86 6.09 -18.01
CA VAL A 564 1.62 7.34 -17.90
C VAL A 564 1.16 8.25 -19.02
N VAL A 565 0.60 9.41 -18.70
CA VAL A 565 0.16 10.41 -19.69
C VAL A 565 0.84 11.74 -19.37
N GLY A 566 2.03 11.96 -19.91
CA GLY A 566 2.84 13.15 -19.64
C GLY A 566 2.80 14.16 -20.79
N GLY A 567 2.21 15.33 -20.55
CA GLY A 567 2.25 16.49 -21.44
C GLY A 567 3.48 17.37 -21.21
N GLY A 568 4.13 17.82 -22.28
CA GLY A 568 5.28 18.73 -22.21
C GLY A 568 6.40 18.17 -21.32
N SER A 569 6.82 18.93 -20.30
CA SER A 569 7.87 18.51 -19.37
C SER A 569 7.51 17.28 -18.52
N ASN A 570 6.22 16.98 -18.34
CA ASN A 570 5.80 15.78 -17.59
C ASN A 570 6.24 14.49 -18.30
N ALA A 571 6.38 14.51 -19.63
CA ALA A 571 6.90 13.38 -20.40
C ALA A 571 8.33 12.98 -20.03
N SER A 572 9.10 13.87 -19.38
CA SER A 572 10.46 13.59 -18.91
C SER A 572 10.50 12.88 -17.55
N VAL A 573 9.36 12.68 -16.90
CA VAL A 573 9.24 11.93 -15.64
C VAL A 573 8.83 10.49 -15.96
N ILE A 574 9.75 9.54 -15.82
CA ILE A 574 9.63 8.16 -16.33
C ILE A 574 8.38 7.43 -15.84
N HIS A 575 8.08 7.51 -14.54
CA HIS A 575 6.87 6.92 -13.95
C HIS A 575 5.85 7.98 -13.55
N TYR A 576 5.61 8.96 -14.42
CA TYR A 576 4.60 9.99 -14.16
C TYR A 576 3.19 9.39 -14.07
N SER A 577 2.61 9.40 -12.87
CA SER A 577 1.31 8.77 -12.61
C SER A 577 0.17 9.73 -12.30
N ARG A 578 0.46 11.03 -12.15
CA ARG A 578 -0.54 12.01 -11.71
C ARG A 578 -1.62 12.25 -12.76
N ASN A 579 -1.22 12.35 -14.03
CA ASN A 579 -2.11 12.52 -15.18
C ASN A 579 -3.18 13.61 -14.95
N ASP A 580 -2.77 14.75 -14.40
CA ASP A 580 -3.69 15.77 -13.86
C ASP A 580 -3.54 17.14 -14.50
N GLN A 581 -2.66 17.29 -15.50
CA GLN A 581 -2.42 18.55 -16.18
C GLN A 581 -3.13 18.64 -17.52
N ARG A 582 -3.36 19.90 -17.92
CA ARG A 582 -3.72 20.24 -19.29
C ARG A 582 -2.46 20.38 -20.13
N ILE A 583 -2.42 19.70 -21.27
CA ILE A 583 -1.33 19.76 -22.23
C ILE A 583 -1.43 21.07 -23.00
N LYS A 584 -0.34 21.83 -23.09
CA LYS A 584 -0.34 23.14 -23.74
C LYS A 584 -0.28 22.99 -25.25
N ASP A 585 -0.81 23.98 -25.96
CA ASP A 585 -0.70 24.02 -27.42
C ASP A 585 0.77 24.09 -27.84
N GLY A 586 1.16 23.20 -28.74
CA GLY A 586 2.55 23.07 -29.20
C GLY A 586 3.38 22.06 -28.41
N ASP A 587 2.94 21.59 -27.24
CA ASP A 587 3.62 20.53 -26.50
C ASP A 587 3.35 19.15 -27.11
N LEU A 588 4.27 18.20 -26.85
CA LEU A 588 4.02 16.77 -27.07
C LEU A 588 3.29 16.17 -25.87
N VAL A 589 2.60 15.07 -26.09
CA VAL A 589 2.17 14.14 -25.04
C VAL A 589 2.85 12.80 -25.26
N LEU A 590 3.43 12.24 -24.20
CA LEU A 590 3.88 10.86 -24.12
C LEU A 590 2.82 10.05 -23.40
N LEU A 591 2.37 8.96 -24.02
CA LEU A 591 1.46 8.01 -23.42
C LEU A 591 2.14 6.64 -23.38
N ASP A 592 2.43 6.18 -22.16
CA ASP A 592 2.88 4.81 -21.89
C ASP A 592 1.73 3.99 -21.30
N MET A 593 1.39 2.88 -21.94
CA MET A 593 0.22 2.09 -21.59
C MET A 593 0.35 0.64 -22.01
N GLY A 594 -0.50 -0.18 -21.41
CA GLY A 594 -0.70 -1.55 -21.79
C GLY A 594 -2.02 -2.04 -21.24
N CYS A 595 -2.55 -3.11 -21.80
CA CYS A 595 -3.72 -3.78 -21.22
C CYS A 595 -3.42 -5.24 -20.90
N GLU A 596 -4.20 -5.79 -19.99
CA GLU A 596 -4.16 -7.20 -19.65
C GLU A 596 -5.33 -7.94 -20.30
N LEU A 597 -5.02 -9.02 -21.01
CA LEU A 597 -5.96 -9.94 -21.60
C LEU A 597 -5.65 -11.37 -21.11
N HIS A 598 -6.54 -11.93 -20.29
CA HIS A 598 -6.45 -13.30 -19.76
C HIS A 598 -5.11 -13.61 -19.08
N GLY A 599 -4.53 -12.62 -18.39
CA GLY A 599 -3.25 -12.74 -17.68
C GLY A 599 -2.01 -12.36 -18.48
N TYR A 600 -2.14 -12.14 -19.80
CA TYR A 600 -1.06 -11.68 -20.68
C TYR A 600 -1.19 -10.19 -20.93
N VAL A 601 -0.06 -9.48 -20.95
CA VAL A 601 -0.02 -8.02 -21.04
C VAL A 601 0.58 -7.54 -22.35
N SER A 602 0.14 -6.37 -22.78
CA SER A 602 0.84 -5.51 -23.72
C SER A 602 1.53 -4.38 -22.97
N ASP A 603 2.51 -3.77 -23.61
CA ASP A 603 3.27 -2.63 -23.09
C ASP A 603 3.78 -1.83 -24.30
N LEU A 604 3.33 -0.58 -24.41
CA LEU A 604 3.66 0.29 -25.54
C LEU A 604 3.62 1.76 -25.13
N THR A 605 4.59 2.49 -25.68
CA THR A 605 4.67 3.95 -25.53
C THR A 605 4.52 4.62 -26.89
N ARG A 606 3.77 5.72 -26.97
CA ARG A 606 3.79 6.64 -28.12
C ARG A 606 3.84 8.09 -27.66
N THR A 607 4.51 8.91 -28.45
CA THR A 607 4.61 10.35 -28.26
C THR A 607 4.08 11.07 -29.49
N TRP A 608 3.22 12.07 -29.31
CA TRP A 608 2.66 12.86 -30.42
C TRP A 608 2.24 14.26 -29.97
N PRO A 609 2.13 15.23 -30.89
CA PRO A 609 1.53 16.53 -30.59
C PRO A 609 0.00 16.43 -30.61
N PRO A 610 -0.72 16.79 -29.53
CA PRO A 610 -2.19 16.77 -29.53
C PRO A 610 -2.82 17.62 -30.62
N CYS A 611 -2.16 18.72 -31.03
CA CYS A 611 -2.60 19.58 -32.13
C CYS A 611 -2.49 18.91 -33.52
N GLY A 612 -1.79 17.77 -33.62
CA GLY A 612 -1.64 16.96 -34.83
C GLY A 612 -0.52 17.42 -35.77
N LYS A 613 0.37 18.32 -35.34
CA LYS A 613 1.53 18.77 -36.12
C LYS A 613 2.77 18.85 -35.24
N PHE A 614 3.86 18.20 -35.67
CA PHE A 614 5.16 18.36 -35.04
C PHE A 614 5.76 19.72 -35.43
N SER A 615 6.50 20.35 -34.51
CA SER A 615 7.45 21.39 -34.89
C SER A 615 8.69 20.76 -35.51
N SER A 616 9.50 21.54 -36.22
CA SER A 616 10.74 21.04 -36.85
C SER A 616 11.69 20.38 -35.84
N LEU A 617 11.82 20.96 -34.64
CA LEU A 617 12.66 20.39 -33.57
C LEU A 617 12.08 19.11 -32.97
N GLN A 618 10.76 19.04 -32.84
CA GLN A 618 10.10 17.83 -32.34
C GLN A 618 10.20 16.70 -33.35
N GLU A 619 10.03 16.99 -34.64
CA GLU A 619 10.15 16.04 -35.74
C GLU A 619 11.57 15.48 -35.82
N GLU A 620 12.60 16.34 -35.79
CA GLU A 620 14.00 15.92 -35.82
C GLU A 620 14.37 14.98 -34.66
N LEU A 621 13.95 15.31 -33.43
CA LEU A 621 14.18 14.45 -32.27
C LEU A 621 13.38 13.14 -32.36
N TYR A 622 12.13 13.21 -32.81
CA TYR A 622 11.27 12.05 -32.95
C TYR A 622 11.82 11.06 -33.99
N ASP A 623 12.30 11.56 -35.13
CA ASP A 623 12.87 10.75 -36.20
C ASP A 623 14.14 10.02 -35.75
N LEU A 624 15.00 10.67 -34.97
CA LEU A 624 16.17 10.01 -34.37
C LEU A 624 15.76 8.83 -33.47
N ILE A 625 14.77 9.03 -32.60
CA ILE A 625 14.28 8.00 -31.68
C ILE A 625 13.58 6.89 -32.46
N LEU A 626 12.76 7.23 -33.45
CA LEU A 626 12.03 6.28 -34.29
C LEU A 626 12.98 5.41 -35.10
N GLU A 627 14.01 6.01 -35.72
CA GLU A 627 14.99 5.27 -36.50
C GLU A 627 15.82 4.35 -35.62
N THR A 628 16.26 4.83 -34.44
CA THR A 628 16.92 3.98 -33.46
C THR A 628 16.03 2.80 -33.07
N ASN A 629 14.74 3.03 -32.79
CA ASN A 629 13.81 1.96 -32.44
C ASN A 629 13.63 0.93 -33.56
N LYS A 630 13.49 1.38 -34.82
CA LYS A 630 13.39 0.49 -36.00
C LYS A 630 14.64 -0.37 -36.17
N GLU A 631 15.82 0.22 -36.04
CA GLU A 631 17.08 -0.52 -36.13
C GLU A 631 17.23 -1.52 -34.98
N SER A 632 16.90 -1.13 -33.74
CA SER A 632 16.88 -2.07 -32.61
C SER A 632 15.92 -3.25 -32.85
N ILE A 633 14.74 -3.02 -33.42
CA ILE A 633 13.78 -4.11 -33.74
C ILE A 633 14.38 -5.08 -34.78
N LYS A 634 15.10 -4.60 -35.80
CA LYS A 634 15.77 -5.46 -36.79
C LYS A 634 16.82 -6.38 -36.14
N LEU A 635 17.40 -5.96 -35.02
CA LEU A 635 18.38 -6.74 -34.26
C LEU A 635 17.74 -7.74 -33.28
N CYS A 636 16.44 -7.67 -33.01
CA CYS A 636 15.74 -8.60 -32.12
C CYS A 636 15.55 -10.00 -32.77
N LYS A 637 16.62 -10.80 -32.77
CA LYS A 637 16.65 -12.17 -33.34
C LYS A 637 17.44 -13.14 -32.44
N PRO A 638 17.28 -14.47 -32.61
CA PRO A 638 18.07 -15.44 -31.87
C PRO A 638 19.57 -15.16 -31.97
N GLY A 639 20.27 -15.19 -30.84
CA GLY A 639 21.70 -14.86 -30.72
C GLY A 639 22.00 -13.42 -30.29
N THR A 640 21.04 -12.49 -30.39
CA THR A 640 21.20 -11.13 -29.90
C THR A 640 20.74 -11.00 -28.45
N THR A 641 21.53 -10.31 -27.62
CA THR A 641 21.23 -10.07 -26.20
C THR A 641 20.64 -8.67 -25.97
N ILE A 642 19.89 -8.51 -24.88
CA ILE A 642 19.36 -7.21 -24.44
C ILE A 642 20.50 -6.20 -24.21
N GLY A 643 21.64 -6.65 -23.69
CA GLY A 643 22.82 -5.79 -23.49
C GLY A 643 23.34 -5.22 -24.81
N GLN A 644 23.47 -6.06 -25.84
CA GLN A 644 23.87 -5.61 -27.19
C GLN A 644 22.85 -4.64 -27.80
N LEU A 645 21.55 -4.89 -27.63
CA LEU A 645 20.50 -3.98 -28.09
C LEU A 645 20.61 -2.61 -27.40
N ASN A 646 20.82 -2.59 -26.08
CA ASN A 646 20.97 -1.36 -25.31
C ASN A 646 22.20 -0.55 -25.75
N THR A 647 23.36 -1.21 -25.88
CA THR A 647 24.59 -0.53 -26.34
C THR A 647 24.37 0.06 -27.73
N TYR A 648 23.81 -0.73 -28.66
CA TYR A 648 23.51 -0.26 -30.01
C TYR A 648 22.55 0.94 -30.04
N SER A 649 21.44 0.88 -29.29
CA SER A 649 20.49 2.00 -29.24
C SER A 649 21.10 3.23 -28.57
N THR A 650 21.91 3.04 -27.53
CA THR A 650 22.59 4.13 -26.81
C THR A 650 23.58 4.83 -27.72
N ASP A 651 24.34 4.08 -28.52
CA ASP A 651 25.29 4.62 -29.49
C ASP A 651 24.61 5.47 -30.55
N MET A 652 23.54 4.96 -31.16
CA MET A 652 22.76 5.71 -32.15
C MET A 652 22.18 7.00 -31.58
N LEU A 653 21.58 6.94 -30.39
CA LEU A 653 21.01 8.12 -29.72
C LEU A 653 22.08 9.13 -29.35
N CYS A 654 23.23 8.68 -28.82
CA CYS A 654 24.35 9.55 -28.51
C CYS A 654 24.84 10.30 -29.75
N ASP A 655 25.08 9.58 -30.85
CA ASP A 655 25.57 10.19 -32.09
C ASP A 655 24.57 11.16 -32.70
N GLY A 656 23.28 10.82 -32.70
CA GLY A 656 22.22 11.71 -33.16
C GLY A 656 22.12 12.97 -32.30
N LEU A 657 22.07 12.83 -30.97
CA LEU A 657 21.96 13.96 -30.06
C LEU A 657 23.19 14.88 -30.09
N MET A 658 24.40 14.33 -30.35
CA MET A 658 25.60 15.13 -30.58
C MET A 658 25.52 15.91 -31.89
N LYS A 659 25.06 15.29 -32.98
CA LYS A 659 24.86 15.98 -34.27
C LYS A 659 23.85 17.12 -34.19
N MET A 660 22.80 16.95 -33.38
CA MET A 660 21.79 17.98 -33.11
C MET A 660 22.29 19.08 -32.15
N GLY A 661 23.47 18.94 -31.55
CA GLY A 661 24.03 19.89 -30.58
C GLY A 661 23.36 19.86 -29.20
N ILE A 662 22.48 18.89 -28.93
CA ILE A 662 21.83 18.68 -27.63
C ILE A 662 22.82 18.05 -26.64
N LEU A 663 23.56 17.05 -27.09
CA LEU A 663 24.56 16.37 -26.27
C LEU A 663 25.96 16.90 -26.59
N LYS A 664 26.63 17.51 -25.59
CA LYS A 664 27.99 18.02 -25.76
C LYS A 664 29.07 16.94 -25.64
N ASN A 665 28.79 15.89 -24.88
CA ASN A 665 29.71 14.80 -24.58
C ASN A 665 28.91 13.53 -24.28
N ARG A 666 29.32 12.39 -24.87
CA ARG A 666 28.74 11.05 -24.59
C ARG A 666 28.61 10.73 -23.11
N ARG A 667 29.55 11.18 -22.26
CA ARG A 667 29.49 10.96 -20.80
C ARG A 667 28.28 11.60 -20.11
N LEU A 668 27.64 12.58 -20.74
CA LEU A 668 26.45 13.25 -20.21
C LEU A 668 25.15 12.57 -20.63
N TYR A 669 25.20 11.51 -21.45
CA TYR A 669 23.99 10.85 -21.95
C TYR A 669 23.11 10.29 -20.82
N GLY A 670 23.70 9.77 -19.75
CA GLY A 670 22.97 9.27 -18.57
C GLY A 670 22.08 10.33 -17.89
N GLN A 671 22.37 11.64 -18.08
CA GLN A 671 21.51 12.73 -17.59
C GLN A 671 20.24 12.91 -18.43
N LEU A 672 20.31 12.57 -19.73
CA LEU A 672 19.18 12.61 -20.65
C LEU A 672 18.37 11.31 -20.64
N ASN A 673 19.05 10.18 -20.41
CA ASN A 673 18.43 8.86 -20.34
C ASN A 673 18.93 8.08 -19.10
N PRO A 674 18.30 8.29 -17.93
CA PRO A 674 18.75 7.68 -16.68
C PRO A 674 18.37 6.20 -16.56
N THR A 675 17.68 5.62 -17.54
CA THR A 675 17.29 4.19 -17.58
C THR A 675 18.20 3.32 -18.44
N SER A 676 19.22 3.89 -19.10
CA SER A 676 20.16 3.10 -19.90
C SER A 676 20.85 2.03 -19.03
N ILE A 677 21.04 0.82 -19.57
CA ILE A 677 21.61 -0.30 -18.78
C ILE A 677 23.02 0.03 -18.30
N GLU A 678 23.78 0.81 -19.07
CA GLU A 678 25.12 1.28 -18.67
C GLU A 678 25.04 2.26 -17.50
N GLU A 679 24.07 3.17 -17.48
CA GLU A 679 23.84 4.06 -16.33
C GLU A 679 23.32 3.27 -15.13
N VAL A 680 22.42 2.30 -15.32
CA VAL A 680 21.90 1.41 -14.26
C VAL A 680 23.00 0.50 -13.71
N ARG A 681 23.93 0.03 -14.56
CA ARG A 681 25.11 -0.74 -14.15
C ARG A 681 26.18 0.13 -13.50
N ALA A 682 26.49 1.30 -14.04
CA ALA A 682 27.42 2.25 -13.44
C ALA A 682 26.88 2.72 -12.08
N LYS A 683 25.56 2.90 -11.98
CA LYS A 683 24.84 3.04 -10.72
C LYS A 683 25.05 1.79 -9.85
N ALA A 684 24.68 0.60 -10.30
CA ALA A 684 24.81 -0.65 -9.53
C ALA A 684 26.26 -0.96 -9.07
N GLU A 685 27.28 -0.63 -9.86
CA GLU A 685 28.71 -0.77 -9.59
C GLU A 685 29.23 0.35 -8.67
N LYS A 686 28.64 1.55 -8.73
CA LYS A 686 28.86 2.64 -7.76
C LYS A 686 28.07 2.41 -6.45
N TYR A 687 27.09 1.50 -6.45
CA TYR A 687 26.19 1.20 -5.34
C TYR A 687 26.64 0.04 -4.44
N THR A 688 27.81 -0.57 -4.63
CA THR A 688 28.26 -1.68 -3.76
C THR A 688 28.97 -1.28 -2.46
N GLY A 689 29.18 0.02 -2.18
CA GLY A 689 29.88 0.48 -0.97
C GLY A 689 29.19 1.59 -0.18
N ASP A 690 28.63 2.59 -0.85
CA ASP A 690 28.15 3.83 -0.19
C ASP A 690 26.70 3.76 0.30
N GLU A 691 25.85 2.89 -0.25
CA GLU A 691 24.42 2.86 0.11
C GLU A 691 24.19 2.25 1.50
N ILE A 692 25.08 1.35 1.92
CA ILE A 692 25.10 0.81 3.29
C ILE A 692 25.43 1.94 4.28
N CYS A 693 26.37 2.82 3.98
CA CYS A 693 26.70 3.96 4.84
C CYS A 693 25.56 5.00 4.84
N ARG A 694 24.97 5.26 3.68
CA ARG A 694 23.88 6.20 3.44
C ARG A 694 22.58 5.85 4.18
N GLU A 695 22.16 4.58 4.13
CA GLU A 695 20.95 4.13 4.81
C GLU A 695 21.16 4.02 6.33
N LYS A 696 22.39 3.73 6.77
CA LYS A 696 22.81 3.72 8.19
C LYS A 696 22.79 5.10 8.83
N THR A 697 23.13 6.14 8.08
CA THR A 697 23.07 7.53 8.56
C THR A 697 21.64 8.06 8.66
N LYS A 698 20.81 7.84 7.64
CA LYS A 698 19.40 8.29 7.63
C LYS A 698 18.62 7.75 8.82
N VAL A 699 18.84 6.48 9.14
CA VAL A 699 18.09 5.83 10.21
C VAL A 699 18.59 6.16 11.62
N PHE A 700 19.89 6.38 11.79
CA PHE A 700 20.47 6.90 13.04
C PHE A 700 19.90 8.29 13.32
N LEU A 701 19.92 9.18 12.33
CA LEU A 701 19.40 10.55 12.49
C LEU A 701 17.89 10.61 12.70
N LYS A 702 17.13 9.66 12.12
CA LYS A 702 15.68 9.50 12.32
C LYS A 702 15.32 8.88 13.68
N GLU A 703 16.20 8.09 14.28
CA GLU A 703 16.03 7.56 15.64
C GLU A 703 16.42 8.57 16.73
N ILE A 704 17.35 9.48 16.42
CA ILE A 704 17.66 10.64 17.29
C ILE A 704 16.62 11.76 17.10
N SER A 705 16.03 11.90 15.90
CA SER A 705 14.96 12.85 15.59
C SER A 705 13.57 12.25 15.86
N MET A 706 13.14 12.28 17.12
CA MET A 706 11.80 11.85 17.53
C MET A 706 10.67 12.63 16.81
N PRO A 707 9.57 11.99 16.33
CA PRO A 707 8.52 12.64 15.52
C PRO A 707 7.62 13.67 16.25
N ASN A 708 7.82 13.88 17.55
CA ASN A 708 6.95 14.73 18.37
C ASN A 708 7.79 15.60 19.32
N GLY A 709 8.69 16.42 18.77
CA GLY A 709 9.54 17.38 19.48
C GLY A 709 9.16 17.60 20.95
N LEU A 710 9.87 16.90 21.84
CA LEU A 710 9.93 17.06 23.31
C LEU A 710 10.75 15.89 23.87
N LEU A 711 12.06 15.93 23.66
CA LEU A 711 12.98 15.47 24.69
C LEU A 711 13.46 16.74 25.38
N PRO A 712 13.10 16.98 26.66
CA PRO A 712 13.94 17.83 27.48
C PRO A 712 15.18 16.99 27.80
N LEU A 713 16.15 16.93 26.87
CA LEU A 713 17.52 16.53 27.20
C LEU A 713 17.99 17.58 28.21
N LYS A 714 17.89 17.27 29.50
CA LYS A 714 18.21 18.21 30.56
C LYS A 714 19.72 18.46 30.68
N ASP A 715 20.54 17.57 30.12
CA ASP A 715 21.99 17.63 30.21
C ASP A 715 22.65 17.45 28.83
N ILE A 716 23.55 18.36 28.48
CA ILE A 716 24.32 18.34 27.23
C ILE A 716 25.40 17.25 27.25
N GLU A 717 25.89 16.88 28.42
CA GLU A 717 26.98 15.91 28.59
C GLU A 717 26.56 14.49 28.13
N GLU A 718 25.25 14.19 28.11
CA GLU A 718 24.73 12.91 27.62
C GLU A 718 24.76 12.78 26.08
N VAL A 719 24.74 13.90 25.34
CA VAL A 719 24.60 13.90 23.87
C VAL A 719 25.81 14.49 23.15
N LYS A 720 26.71 15.13 23.90
CA LYS A 720 28.02 15.59 23.45
C LYS A 720 28.83 14.54 22.67
N PRO A 721 28.80 13.23 23.00
CA PRO A 721 29.48 12.20 22.19
C PRO A 721 28.98 12.05 20.75
N ALA A 722 27.76 12.51 20.43
CA ALA A 722 27.20 12.45 19.07
C ALA A 722 27.67 13.60 18.15
N LEU A 723 28.19 14.69 18.72
CA LEU A 723 28.57 15.90 17.98
C LEU A 723 29.69 15.67 16.93
N PRO A 724 30.76 14.88 17.19
CA PRO A 724 31.77 14.58 16.17
C PRO A 724 31.19 13.85 14.95
N VAL A 725 30.19 12.99 15.18
CA VAL A 725 29.50 12.26 14.11
C VAL A 725 28.63 13.23 13.32
N LEU A 726 27.77 14.01 13.98
CA LEU A 726 26.93 15.03 13.32
C LEU A 726 27.77 16.01 12.49
N ARG A 727 28.96 16.39 12.99
CA ARG A 727 29.92 17.19 12.24
C ARG A 727 30.37 16.51 10.96
N GLN A 728 30.64 15.20 10.95
CA GLN A 728 31.01 14.50 9.72
C GLN A 728 29.83 14.43 8.74
N LEU A 729 28.61 14.22 9.25
CA LEU A 729 27.41 14.01 8.43
C LEU A 729 27.00 15.25 7.63
N ILE A 730 27.19 16.46 8.18
CA ILE A 730 26.84 17.71 7.47
C ILE A 730 27.78 18.05 6.29
N TYR A 731 28.90 17.34 6.13
CA TYR A 731 29.80 17.46 4.98
C TYR A 731 29.50 16.45 3.87
N LEU A 732 28.51 15.58 4.06
CA LEU A 732 28.05 14.66 3.02
C LEU A 732 27.20 15.42 1.99
N ASN A 733 27.14 14.91 0.76
CA ASN A 733 26.38 15.53 -0.34
C ASN A 733 24.95 14.99 -0.48
N ASP A 734 24.47 14.21 0.49
CA ASP A 734 23.13 13.62 0.48
C ASP A 734 22.10 14.53 1.16
N GLU A 735 21.07 14.93 0.42
CA GLU A 735 20.09 15.91 0.87
C GLU A 735 19.28 15.47 2.11
N GLU A 736 18.94 14.19 2.24
CA GLU A 736 18.16 13.68 3.39
C GLU A 736 19.04 13.57 4.65
N VAL A 737 20.27 13.09 4.50
CA VAL A 737 21.26 13.07 5.59
C VAL A 737 21.57 14.47 6.08
N LEU A 738 21.78 15.42 5.16
CA LEU A 738 21.96 16.83 5.49
C LEU A 738 20.75 17.38 6.25
N THR A 739 19.53 17.06 5.79
CA THR A 739 18.28 17.48 6.45
C THR A 739 18.22 16.99 7.89
N ASP A 740 18.40 15.69 8.13
CA ASP A 740 18.24 15.13 9.48
C ASP A 740 19.41 15.49 10.41
N ALA A 741 20.63 15.63 9.88
CA ALA A 741 21.79 16.08 10.65
C ALA A 741 21.64 17.55 11.07
N CYS A 742 21.13 18.41 10.19
CA CYS A 742 20.80 19.79 10.52
C CYS A 742 19.63 19.86 11.53
N TRP A 743 18.60 19.01 11.43
CA TRP A 743 17.55 18.93 12.44
C TRP A 743 18.09 18.53 13.81
N ALA A 744 18.92 17.47 13.87
CA ALA A 744 19.56 17.04 15.11
C ALA A 744 20.40 18.16 15.74
N LEU A 745 21.22 18.84 14.94
CA LEU A 745 22.00 20.00 15.40
C LEU A 745 21.10 21.14 15.87
N SER A 746 19.95 21.39 15.21
CA SER A 746 19.00 22.43 15.63
C SER A 746 18.38 22.12 16.99
N TYR A 747 18.11 20.86 17.31
CA TYR A 747 17.60 20.45 18.62
C TYR A 747 18.67 20.54 19.70
N LEU A 748 19.93 20.23 19.36
CA LEU A 748 21.05 20.34 20.29
C LEU A 748 21.42 21.79 20.60
N SER A 749 21.20 22.72 19.67
CA SER A 749 21.41 24.15 19.89
C SER A 749 20.18 24.86 20.46
N ASP A 750 19.04 24.18 20.66
CA ASP A 750 17.82 24.74 21.27
C ASP A 750 17.92 24.67 22.81
N GLY A 751 18.53 25.69 23.42
CA GLY A 751 18.72 25.74 24.87
C GLY A 751 19.75 26.76 25.35
N PRO A 752 20.23 26.64 26.61
CA PRO A 752 21.15 27.60 27.22
C PRO A 752 22.54 27.64 26.53
N ASN A 753 23.30 28.71 26.79
CA ASN A 753 24.56 29.01 26.07
C ASN A 753 25.60 27.88 26.13
N ASP A 754 25.62 27.05 27.16
CA ASP A 754 26.48 25.86 27.27
C ASP A 754 26.20 24.83 26.16
N LYS A 755 24.93 24.62 25.80
CA LYS A 755 24.54 23.75 24.68
C LYS A 755 24.95 24.32 23.33
N ILE A 756 24.68 25.61 23.14
CA ILE A 756 25.10 26.36 21.95
C ILE A 756 26.62 26.28 21.80
N GLN A 757 27.36 26.45 22.90
CA GLN A 757 28.82 26.39 22.91
C GLN A 757 29.35 25.00 22.53
N ALA A 758 28.70 23.93 22.98
CA ALA A 758 29.08 22.57 22.61
C ALA A 758 28.92 22.32 21.10
N VAL A 759 27.82 22.81 20.50
CA VAL A 759 27.60 22.74 19.04
C VAL A 759 28.64 23.56 18.29
N ILE A 760 28.97 24.77 18.75
CA ILE A 760 30.03 25.60 18.15
C ILE A 760 31.39 24.87 18.19
N GLN A 761 31.76 24.32 19.34
CA GLN A 761 33.02 23.59 19.55
C GLN A 761 33.12 22.32 18.69
N ALA A 762 31.99 21.76 18.24
CA ALA A 762 31.98 20.65 17.29
C ALA A 762 32.53 21.04 15.90
N GLY A 763 32.61 22.34 15.57
CA GLY A 763 33.18 22.83 14.32
C GLY A 763 32.22 22.73 13.13
N VAL A 764 30.91 22.82 13.39
CA VAL A 764 29.85 22.70 12.37
C VAL A 764 29.48 24.02 11.69
N CYS A 765 29.78 25.15 12.31
CA CYS A 765 29.31 26.48 11.89
C CYS A 765 29.66 26.88 10.45
N PRO A 766 30.90 26.72 9.95
CA PRO A 766 31.23 27.13 8.57
C PRO A 766 30.38 26.41 7.53
N ARG A 767 30.17 25.10 7.73
CA ARG A 767 29.36 24.28 6.82
C ARG A 767 27.87 24.59 6.95
N LEU A 768 27.37 24.86 8.16
CA LEU A 768 25.98 25.29 8.34
C LEU A 768 25.69 26.62 7.63
N VAL A 769 26.62 27.57 7.66
CA VAL A 769 26.52 28.84 6.92
C VAL A 769 26.53 28.61 5.41
N GLU A 770 27.39 27.72 4.90
CA GLU A 770 27.40 27.32 3.48
C GLU A 770 26.06 26.71 3.05
N LEU A 771 25.48 25.84 3.89
CA LEU A 771 24.18 25.20 3.63
C LEU A 771 23.00 26.18 3.60
N LEU A 772 23.17 27.43 4.06
CA LEU A 772 22.16 28.48 3.87
C LEU A 772 21.98 28.90 2.40
N SER A 773 22.90 28.51 1.52
CA SER A 773 22.78 28.70 0.07
C SER A 773 22.35 27.43 -0.67
N HIS A 774 21.99 26.36 0.06
CA HIS A 774 21.60 25.09 -0.54
C HIS A 774 20.28 25.23 -1.33
N PRO A 775 20.16 24.67 -2.56
CA PRO A 775 18.99 24.87 -3.41
C PRO A 775 17.71 24.19 -2.88
N SER A 776 17.85 23.20 -1.99
CA SER A 776 16.70 22.49 -1.42
C SER A 776 16.23 23.11 -0.10
N PRO A 777 14.93 23.49 0.01
CA PRO A 777 14.33 23.99 1.25
C PRO A 777 14.40 23.02 2.43
N THR A 778 14.44 21.71 2.18
CA THR A 778 14.45 20.67 3.23
C THR A 778 15.74 20.70 4.06
N VAL A 779 16.87 21.06 3.43
CA VAL A 779 18.16 21.27 4.09
C VAL A 779 18.30 22.70 4.61
N LEU A 780 17.85 23.68 3.82
CA LEU A 780 17.94 25.10 4.16
C LEU A 780 17.24 25.44 5.49
N ILE A 781 16.01 24.96 5.69
CA ILE A 781 15.19 25.29 6.85
C ILE A 781 15.83 24.84 8.18
N PRO A 782 16.25 23.57 8.36
CA PRO A 782 16.91 23.16 9.58
C PRO A 782 18.29 23.79 9.76
N ALA A 783 19.08 23.98 8.70
CA ALA A 783 20.36 24.68 8.79
C ALA A 783 20.17 26.13 9.28
N LEU A 784 19.17 26.84 8.74
CA LEU A 784 18.79 28.18 9.17
C LEU A 784 18.31 28.21 10.62
N ARG A 785 17.55 27.19 11.06
CA ARG A 785 17.12 27.06 12.45
C ARG A 785 18.31 26.85 13.40
N THR A 786 19.26 25.99 13.05
CA THR A 786 20.48 25.80 13.84
C THR A 786 21.28 27.08 13.95
N VAL A 787 21.51 27.79 12.83
CA VAL A 787 22.22 29.08 12.82
C VAL A 787 21.46 30.12 13.65
N GLY A 788 20.14 30.19 13.52
CA GLY A 788 19.29 31.09 14.31
C GLY A 788 19.40 30.83 15.82
N ASN A 789 19.36 29.57 16.23
CA ASN A 789 19.53 29.18 17.64
C ASN A 789 20.92 29.57 18.19
N ILE A 790 21.98 29.52 17.37
CA ILE A 790 23.32 29.93 17.80
C ILE A 790 23.41 31.45 17.97
N VAL A 791 22.79 32.21 17.06
CA VAL A 791 22.77 33.68 17.09
C VAL A 791 21.89 34.23 18.24
N THR A 792 20.98 33.42 18.80
CA THR A 792 20.24 33.78 20.02
C THR A 792 21.04 33.57 21.32
N GLY A 793 22.28 33.08 21.23
CA GLY A 793 23.21 32.94 22.34
C GLY A 793 23.84 34.27 22.80
N ASP A 794 25.01 34.23 23.44
CA ASP A 794 25.74 35.47 23.81
C ASP A 794 26.46 36.13 22.63
N ASP A 795 26.98 37.34 22.87
CA ASP A 795 27.69 38.15 21.87
C ASP A 795 28.87 37.40 21.24
N SER A 796 29.55 36.52 22.00
CA SER A 796 30.68 35.74 21.49
C SER A 796 30.24 34.64 20.53
N GLN A 797 29.11 34.00 20.82
CA GLN A 797 28.50 32.96 19.98
C GLN A 797 27.93 33.54 18.69
N THR A 798 27.34 34.72 18.78
CA THR A 798 26.87 35.51 17.63
C THR A 798 28.04 35.91 16.73
N LEU A 799 29.11 36.44 17.31
CA LEU A 799 30.30 36.84 16.56
C LEU A 799 30.94 35.65 15.81
N PHE A 800 30.92 34.47 16.41
CA PHE A 800 31.45 33.25 15.78
C PHE A 800 30.73 32.86 14.47
N ILE A 801 29.41 33.04 14.40
CA ILE A 801 28.64 32.81 13.17
C ILE A 801 28.94 33.87 12.11
N ILE A 802 29.13 35.12 12.52
CA ILE A 802 29.53 36.23 11.63
C ILE A 802 30.91 35.92 11.02
N ASP A 803 31.88 35.54 11.84
CA ASP A 803 33.24 35.17 11.43
C ASP A 803 33.27 33.89 10.57
N SER A 804 32.24 33.05 10.65
CA SER A 804 32.06 31.86 9.80
C SER A 804 31.52 32.18 8.40
N GLY A 805 31.35 33.45 8.03
CA GLY A 805 30.97 33.89 6.67
C GLY A 805 29.49 34.23 6.49
N ALA A 806 28.69 34.33 7.57
CA ALA A 806 27.26 34.60 7.48
C ALA A 806 26.93 35.99 6.88
N SER A 807 27.86 36.95 6.98
CA SER A 807 27.75 38.31 6.42
C SER A 807 27.80 38.38 4.89
N GLU A 808 28.28 37.33 4.22
CA GLU A 808 28.41 37.27 2.75
C GLU A 808 27.23 36.57 2.06
N VAL A 809 26.31 35.98 2.82
CA VAL A 809 25.16 35.24 2.30
C VAL A 809 24.02 36.22 1.94
N SER A 810 23.81 36.45 0.64
CA SER A 810 22.86 37.44 0.10
C SER A 810 21.36 37.15 0.35
N SER A 811 21.03 36.12 1.13
CA SER A 811 19.67 35.62 1.36
C SER A 811 19.20 35.75 2.82
N PHE A 812 19.92 36.46 3.70
CA PHE A 812 19.36 36.83 5.00
C PHE A 812 18.19 37.81 4.80
N PRO A 813 16.94 37.45 5.17
CA PRO A 813 15.89 38.45 5.29
C PRO A 813 16.35 39.40 6.41
N ARG A 814 16.49 40.69 6.09
CA ARG A 814 16.84 41.74 7.05
C ARG A 814 16.05 41.53 8.36
N MET A 815 16.74 41.08 9.41
CA MET A 815 16.26 41.25 10.77
C MET A 815 16.65 42.68 11.15
N ASP A 816 15.67 43.57 11.16
CA ASP A 816 15.86 44.88 11.80
C ASP A 816 16.13 44.63 13.29
N LEU A 817 17.26 45.18 13.76
CA LEU A 817 17.76 45.16 15.14
C LEU A 817 16.73 45.65 16.17
#